data_AF-A0AAD6B759-F1
#
_entry.id   AF-A0AAD6B759-F1
#
_cell.length_a   1.000
_cell.length_b   1.000
_cell.length_c   1.000
_cell.angle_alpha   90.00
_cell.angle_beta   90.00
_cell.angle_gamma   90.00
#
_symmetry.space_group_name_H-M   'P 1'
#
loop_
_entity.id
_entity.type
_entity.pdbx_description
1 polymer ?
#
loop_
_entity_poly.entity_id
_entity_poly.type
_entity_poly.pdbx_seq_one_letter_code
_entity_poly.pdbx_strand_id
1 'polypeptide(L)'
;MDVTLSELLSTFMESPLVVWVRTLGPLGSCEDAGSEEQVNMFMELVDGVFLHKIMTHIDPSPTNQRLTKNVNNDVSLRLYNLTVLTRHIRTYYQCERKEEMIEKIKLLDFDTQAAIVSHIQEVTHNQLNVLDLSWLDEGPELGQEELEPLSRNMAASLQQLIDQRDKDSEVIVDLTQERDYLSSQQPQEGCRNLGMNSPERGQGSGGGGMSNGGSSVNMSGLTKEEKQHLSVELADTKSKLRRYRQELEEKTEQLMDSKHEVERLDQELQRQKQENQSLSCDARSVRVYRDEVDSLRERAARVDRLETELTRCKEKLNDVHFYKTRMEELREDNETLIETKVLLEEQLSASRGRCDKLHTLEKDNLLLRAKLNDLEMERDNERRRMEELVEENMLLEIGQKQTRKSLVHELNECVSSRVLKLEKENRELQTSVERLKEENHLLQEQQLHTQELGRENQGFSNKIERLQGLLEQERLTNQDMESLGEEILKEKLNLERDVHTLRAEKDRQISELESEKQHLSDAVASLQERAQSNSEARVREVETENRLLHQNITDTSSRLASLETQLKLANEEAERLGSRAGRCEELERETARLERGRDTLSRELASLRVCSEQSEALEKQAQGEQQRLGRQEAEHSLLSKENLDLRCSMENLRSSSTRLASLQDEHKEVQGQTQDLQRKLEEARGEAQGEKKRAERLEQNMAEKGRKNLEKESWRSRTLLEGKEMELEEKARRLATVEKEGATLKKDMERLRGVSVKAKELEKENKELQKQATIHKRTLATLREDLVSEKLSVQQQSVDLERLNEELEKMGLNKEKLLQQEHTLEDRYRLLESRLEETVQQTMKIKEEKIFSLERKLEESKKLNTKLRADLSTGEENHNSHHHSESDRGQGSATAELLKIKDHIIDIEKNNSSLLMESSLLKGQLKQLENQNTSLNNQMMGLQRHTSTLQEQNSALHKETAKLQVENSTISSQSASLMAQNAVLQGQSVLSDHERLLNVHERQAQEYEQLISQHAALKGKQRALESEQRTLHS
;
A
#
# COMPACT_ATOMS: atom_id res chain seq x y z
N MET A 1 59.78 -6.77 3.12
CA MET A 1 60.16 -8.19 2.97
C MET A 1 59.61 -8.55 1.63
N ASP A 2 60.51 -8.59 0.66
CA ASP A 2 60.15 -8.22 -0.69
C ASP A 2 59.94 -9.55 -1.42
N VAL A 3 58.68 -9.99 -1.40
CA VAL A 3 58.26 -11.30 -1.90
C VAL A 3 58.52 -11.31 -3.40
N THR A 4 59.42 -12.18 -3.86
CA THR A 4 59.80 -12.20 -5.25
C THR A 4 58.63 -12.66 -6.12
N LEU A 5 58.58 -12.20 -7.37
CA LEU A 5 57.55 -12.60 -8.32
C LEU A 5 57.47 -14.13 -8.48
N SER A 6 58.59 -14.86 -8.31
CA SER A 6 58.64 -16.32 -8.35
C SER A 6 57.99 -16.98 -7.12
N GLU A 7 58.14 -16.40 -5.93
CA GLU A 7 57.48 -16.90 -4.71
C GLU A 7 55.98 -16.63 -4.76
N LEU A 8 55.57 -15.45 -5.24
CA LEU A 8 54.16 -15.09 -5.45
C LEU A 8 53.51 -16.02 -6.50
N LEU A 9 54.24 -16.33 -7.58
CA LEU A 9 53.79 -17.25 -8.63
C LEU A 9 53.66 -18.70 -8.13
N SER A 10 54.64 -19.22 -7.38
CA SER A 10 54.54 -20.57 -6.80
C SER A 10 53.35 -20.65 -5.83
N THR A 11 53.21 -19.66 -4.95
CA THR A 11 52.06 -19.54 -4.02
C THR A 11 50.72 -19.52 -4.74
N PHE A 12 50.62 -18.83 -5.89
CA PHE A 12 49.42 -18.85 -6.72
C PHE A 12 49.18 -20.23 -7.39
N MET A 13 50.22 -20.86 -7.93
CA MET A 13 50.13 -22.15 -8.60
C MET A 13 49.86 -23.33 -7.64
N GLU A 14 50.18 -23.16 -6.36
CA GLU A 14 49.87 -24.05 -5.24
C GLU A 14 48.51 -23.74 -4.60
N SER A 15 47.80 -22.69 -5.03
CA SER A 15 46.52 -22.30 -4.43
C SER A 15 45.43 -23.38 -4.61
N PRO A 16 44.54 -23.60 -3.63
CA PRO A 16 43.58 -24.71 -3.63
C PRO A 16 42.69 -24.79 -4.89
N LEU A 17 42.27 -23.63 -5.43
CA LEU A 17 41.49 -23.56 -6.67
C LEU A 17 42.30 -23.99 -7.90
N VAL A 18 43.58 -23.61 -7.98
CA VAL A 18 44.46 -24.03 -9.09
C VAL A 18 44.78 -25.53 -8.98
N VAL A 19 45.07 -26.04 -7.79
CA VAL A 19 45.28 -27.47 -7.53
C VAL A 19 44.07 -28.30 -7.98
N TRP A 20 42.86 -27.91 -7.60
CA TRP A 20 41.62 -28.55 -8.04
C TRP A 20 41.40 -28.45 -9.55
N VAL A 21 41.59 -27.26 -10.15
CA VAL A 21 41.44 -27.05 -11.60
C VAL A 21 42.37 -27.96 -12.41
N ARG A 22 43.58 -28.25 -11.92
CA ARG A 22 44.54 -29.17 -12.54
C ARG A 22 44.11 -30.64 -12.48
N THR A 23 43.18 -31.03 -11.59
CA THR A 23 42.60 -32.40 -11.61
C THR A 23 41.61 -32.63 -12.76
N LEU A 24 41.18 -31.56 -13.44
CA LEU A 24 40.13 -31.59 -14.46
C LEU A 24 40.69 -31.63 -15.89
N GLY A 25 41.99 -31.41 -16.07
CA GLY A 25 42.69 -31.54 -17.34
C GLY A 25 44.18 -31.21 -17.21
N PRO A 26 45.04 -31.70 -18.13
CA PRO A 26 46.46 -31.39 -18.13
C PRO A 26 46.70 -29.91 -18.46
N LEU A 27 47.38 -29.22 -17.54
CA LEU A 27 47.83 -27.84 -17.64
C LEU A 27 49.36 -27.86 -17.79
N GLY A 28 49.89 -27.27 -18.87
CA GLY A 28 51.27 -27.40 -19.30
C GLY A 28 51.59 -28.71 -20.04
N SER A 29 52.68 -28.71 -20.82
CA SER A 29 53.25 -29.89 -21.48
C SER A 29 54.45 -30.42 -20.70
N CYS A 30 54.32 -31.61 -20.10
CA CYS A 30 55.25 -32.16 -19.11
C CYS A 30 56.60 -32.67 -19.66
N GLU A 31 57.38 -31.85 -20.37
CA GLU A 31 58.69 -32.26 -20.92
C GLU A 31 59.91 -31.42 -20.45
N ASP A 32 59.75 -30.30 -19.73
CA ASP A 32 60.88 -29.62 -19.07
C ASP A 32 60.47 -28.90 -17.76
N ALA A 33 61.12 -29.27 -16.65
CA ALA A 33 60.77 -28.80 -15.30
C ALA A 33 61.66 -27.61 -14.88
N GLY A 34 61.10 -26.40 -14.87
CA GLY A 34 61.80 -25.16 -14.50
C GLY A 34 60.86 -24.02 -14.14
N SER A 35 61.41 -22.87 -13.73
CA SER A 35 60.61 -21.68 -13.38
C SER A 35 59.79 -21.14 -14.57
N GLU A 36 60.28 -21.32 -15.80
CA GLU A 36 59.53 -21.01 -17.02
C GLU A 36 58.28 -21.89 -17.18
N GLU A 37 58.27 -23.13 -16.66
CA GLU A 37 57.09 -24.00 -16.66
C GLU A 37 55.97 -23.40 -15.79
N GLN A 38 56.29 -22.86 -14.61
CA GLN A 38 55.31 -22.16 -13.77
C GLN A 38 54.71 -20.94 -14.47
N VAL A 39 55.53 -20.15 -15.17
CA VAL A 39 55.06 -18.99 -15.96
C VAL A 39 54.14 -19.44 -17.11
N ASN A 40 54.51 -20.51 -17.81
CA ASN A 40 53.71 -21.05 -18.92
C ASN A 40 52.36 -21.62 -18.44
N MET A 41 52.34 -22.38 -17.34
CA MET A 41 51.10 -22.89 -16.73
C MET A 41 50.19 -21.76 -16.24
N PHE A 42 50.75 -20.69 -15.69
CA PHE A 42 50.00 -19.49 -15.32
C PHE A 42 49.39 -18.78 -16.55
N MET A 43 50.15 -18.63 -17.63
CA MET A 43 49.64 -18.06 -18.88
C MET A 43 48.51 -18.90 -19.51
N GLU A 44 48.60 -20.24 -19.47
CA GLU A 44 47.50 -21.11 -19.94
C GLU A 44 46.18 -20.92 -19.18
N LEU A 45 46.25 -20.65 -17.87
CA LEU A 45 45.08 -20.30 -17.05
C LEU A 45 44.53 -18.92 -17.45
N VAL A 46 45.40 -17.91 -17.48
CA VAL A 46 45.02 -16.50 -17.65
C VAL A 46 44.56 -16.17 -19.09
N ASP A 47 45.02 -16.92 -20.11
CA ASP A 47 44.49 -16.84 -21.49
C ASP A 47 43.03 -17.31 -21.64
N GLY A 48 42.44 -17.87 -20.57
CA GLY A 48 41.02 -18.25 -20.50
C GLY A 48 40.63 -19.49 -21.31
N VAL A 49 41.46 -19.91 -22.28
CA VAL A 49 41.22 -21.08 -23.14
C VAL A 49 41.14 -22.36 -22.32
N PHE A 50 42.05 -22.55 -21.35
CA PHE A 50 42.03 -23.72 -20.47
C PHE A 50 40.82 -23.69 -19.55
N LEU A 51 40.59 -22.58 -18.83
CA LEU A 51 39.48 -22.44 -17.89
C LEU A 51 38.10 -22.62 -18.57
N HIS A 52 37.92 -22.15 -19.80
CA HIS A 52 36.69 -22.38 -20.55
C HIS A 52 36.53 -23.84 -20.98
N LYS A 53 37.61 -24.52 -21.38
CA LYS A 53 37.57 -25.99 -21.62
C LYS A 53 37.13 -26.71 -20.35
N ILE A 54 37.65 -26.31 -19.18
CA ILE A 54 37.20 -26.83 -17.89
C ILE A 54 35.71 -26.52 -17.66
N MET A 55 35.23 -25.29 -17.85
CA MET A 55 33.79 -24.98 -17.74
C MET A 55 32.92 -25.89 -18.63
N THR A 56 33.33 -26.16 -19.87
CA THR A 56 32.61 -27.10 -20.77
C THR A 56 32.69 -28.57 -20.37
N HIS A 57 33.61 -28.95 -19.47
CA HIS A 57 33.63 -30.27 -18.83
C HIS A 57 32.74 -30.36 -17.59
N ILE A 58 32.43 -29.22 -16.95
CA ILE A 58 31.50 -29.15 -15.82
C ILE A 58 30.06 -29.06 -16.34
N ASP A 59 29.78 -28.08 -17.19
CA ASP A 59 28.50 -27.92 -17.88
C ASP A 59 28.67 -28.11 -19.41
N PRO A 60 28.16 -29.21 -19.99
CA PRO A 60 28.24 -29.49 -21.42
C PRO A 60 27.15 -28.79 -22.26
N SER A 61 26.48 -27.75 -21.76
CA SER A 61 25.43 -26.98 -22.47
C SER A 61 25.87 -25.57 -22.96
N PRO A 62 26.98 -25.44 -23.71
CA PRO A 62 27.55 -24.13 -24.02
C PRO A 62 26.63 -23.25 -24.89
N THR A 63 26.49 -21.99 -24.49
CA THR A 63 26.17 -20.93 -25.47
C THR A 63 27.27 -20.95 -26.55
N ASN A 64 26.85 -21.01 -27.82
CA ASN A 64 27.68 -21.32 -28.98
C ASN A 64 28.64 -20.17 -29.40
N GLN A 65 29.51 -19.73 -28.49
CA GLN A 65 30.54 -18.72 -28.72
C GLN A 65 31.90 -19.40 -28.92
N ARG A 66 32.72 -18.88 -29.86
CA ARG A 66 34.01 -19.47 -30.22
C ARG A 66 35.14 -18.68 -29.55
N LEU A 67 35.96 -19.35 -28.75
CA LEU A 67 37.19 -18.76 -28.22
C LEU A 67 38.30 -18.63 -29.26
N THR A 68 39.20 -17.69 -29.01
CA THR A 68 40.46 -17.55 -29.74
C THR A 68 41.52 -18.41 -29.07
N LYS A 69 41.94 -19.51 -29.74
CA LYS A 69 42.88 -20.49 -29.15
C LYS A 69 44.32 -20.01 -29.09
N ASN A 70 44.72 -19.10 -29.98
CA ASN A 70 46.08 -18.60 -30.08
C ASN A 70 46.07 -17.14 -29.60
N VAL A 71 46.22 -16.94 -28.29
CA VAL A 71 46.17 -15.60 -27.68
C VAL A 71 47.50 -14.86 -27.83
N ASN A 72 48.63 -15.58 -27.84
CA ASN A 72 49.97 -15.02 -28.09
C ASN A 72 50.33 -13.81 -27.20
N ASN A 73 49.86 -13.79 -25.94
CA ASN A 73 49.93 -12.66 -25.01
C ASN A 73 49.22 -11.35 -25.48
N ASP A 74 48.35 -11.39 -26.49
CA ASP A 74 47.48 -10.26 -26.83
C ASP A 74 46.40 -10.08 -25.75
N VAL A 75 46.54 -8.98 -24.99
CA VAL A 75 45.63 -8.60 -23.90
C VAL A 75 44.18 -8.50 -24.37
N SER A 76 43.92 -8.12 -25.62
CA SER A 76 42.58 -8.00 -26.20
C SER A 76 41.94 -9.37 -26.43
N LEU A 77 42.72 -10.34 -26.93
CA LEU A 77 42.25 -11.72 -27.15
C LEU A 77 42.06 -12.46 -25.82
N ARG A 78 42.96 -12.20 -24.85
CA ARG A 78 42.85 -12.64 -23.45
C ARG A 78 41.57 -12.10 -22.80
N LEU A 79 41.36 -10.79 -22.85
CA LEU A 79 40.16 -10.13 -22.31
C LEU A 79 38.88 -10.65 -22.98
N TYR A 80 38.88 -10.88 -24.30
CA TYR A 80 37.76 -11.49 -25.01
C TYR A 80 37.46 -12.90 -24.49
N ASN A 81 38.47 -13.77 -24.38
CA ASN A 81 38.29 -15.13 -23.87
C ASN A 81 37.77 -15.13 -22.42
N LEU A 82 38.32 -14.27 -21.56
CA LEU A 82 37.86 -14.10 -20.17
C LEU A 82 36.44 -13.53 -20.10
N THR A 83 36.05 -12.62 -21.00
CA THR A 83 34.66 -12.11 -21.08
C THR A 83 33.67 -13.22 -21.44
N VAL A 84 34.04 -14.11 -22.38
CA VAL A 84 33.23 -15.29 -22.72
C VAL A 84 33.18 -16.28 -21.54
N LEU A 85 34.29 -16.47 -20.81
CA LEU A 85 34.35 -17.30 -19.61
C LEU A 85 33.41 -16.79 -18.50
N THR A 86 33.49 -15.50 -18.14
CA THR A 86 32.60 -14.88 -17.14
C THR A 86 31.13 -14.96 -17.57
N ARG A 87 30.83 -14.86 -18.87
CA ARG A 87 29.47 -15.05 -19.40
C ARG A 87 28.98 -16.50 -19.27
N HIS A 88 29.84 -17.49 -19.50
CA HIS A 88 29.52 -18.90 -19.21
C HIS A 88 29.28 -19.11 -17.71
N ILE A 89 30.12 -18.55 -16.84
CA ILE A 89 29.95 -18.64 -15.37
C ILE A 89 28.61 -18.02 -14.92
N ARG A 90 28.15 -16.89 -15.50
CA ARG A 90 26.79 -16.35 -15.21
C ARG A 90 25.66 -17.34 -15.54
N THR A 91 25.86 -18.25 -16.49
CA THR A 91 24.85 -19.26 -16.87
C THR A 91 24.89 -20.48 -15.94
N TYR A 92 25.97 -20.67 -15.17
CA TYR A 92 26.31 -21.91 -14.47
C TYR A 92 25.53 -22.15 -13.15
N TYR A 93 24.83 -21.15 -12.60
CA TYR A 93 24.04 -21.27 -11.36
C TYR A 93 22.93 -22.34 -11.38
N GLN A 94 22.68 -22.99 -12.52
CA GLN A 94 21.68 -24.05 -12.73
C GLN A 94 22.28 -25.40 -13.15
N CYS A 95 23.60 -25.61 -12.98
CA CYS A 95 24.27 -26.85 -13.41
C CYS A 95 23.79 -28.11 -12.67
N GLU A 96 23.19 -29.03 -13.42
CA GLU A 96 22.68 -30.32 -12.93
C GLU A 96 23.77 -31.31 -12.49
N ARG A 97 25.05 -31.04 -12.77
CA ARG A 97 26.19 -31.94 -12.50
C ARG A 97 27.02 -31.54 -11.28
N LYS A 98 26.41 -30.81 -10.35
CA LYS A 98 27.07 -30.28 -9.14
C LYS A 98 27.69 -31.39 -8.26
N GLU A 99 27.03 -32.53 -8.07
CA GLU A 99 27.59 -33.61 -7.24
C GLU A 99 28.77 -34.34 -7.89
N GLU A 100 28.80 -34.51 -9.22
CA GLU A 100 29.99 -35.05 -9.92
C GLU A 100 31.24 -34.20 -9.64
N MET A 101 31.06 -32.90 -9.42
CA MET A 101 32.14 -31.98 -9.11
C MET A 101 32.53 -32.02 -7.63
N ILE A 102 31.56 -32.17 -6.73
CA ILE A 102 31.78 -32.35 -5.29
C ILE A 102 32.52 -33.67 -5.01
N GLU A 103 32.20 -34.76 -5.73
CA GLU A 103 32.94 -36.03 -5.62
C GLU A 103 34.41 -35.88 -6.05
N LYS A 104 34.73 -34.99 -7.01
CA LYS A 104 36.14 -34.68 -7.36
C LYS A 104 36.84 -33.86 -6.28
N ILE A 105 36.14 -32.93 -5.62
CA ILE A 105 36.70 -32.17 -4.48
C ILE A 105 37.02 -33.13 -3.32
N LYS A 106 36.17 -34.12 -3.04
CA LYS A 106 36.39 -35.17 -2.02
C LYS A 106 37.61 -36.08 -2.27
N LEU A 107 38.22 -36.03 -3.46
CA LEU A 107 39.43 -36.78 -3.81
C LEU A 107 40.73 -35.99 -3.59
N LEU A 108 40.63 -34.70 -3.22
CA LEU A 108 41.77 -33.85 -2.84
C LEU A 108 42.18 -34.14 -1.38
N ASP A 109 43.30 -33.57 -0.94
CA ASP A 109 43.69 -33.57 0.47
C ASP A 109 42.74 -32.72 1.35
N PHE A 110 42.79 -32.91 2.67
CA PHE A 110 41.86 -32.27 3.60
C PHE A 110 42.00 -30.74 3.71
N ASP A 111 43.21 -30.20 3.53
CA ASP A 111 43.45 -28.76 3.65
C ASP A 111 42.96 -28.02 2.40
N THR A 112 43.24 -28.58 1.22
CA THR A 112 42.66 -28.14 -0.06
C THR A 112 41.13 -28.28 -0.06
N GLN A 113 40.57 -29.38 0.47
CA GLN A 113 39.12 -29.53 0.64
C GLN A 113 38.54 -28.41 1.54
N ALA A 114 39.13 -28.15 2.70
CA ALA A 114 38.65 -27.13 3.64
C ALA A 114 38.68 -25.71 3.05
N ALA A 115 39.72 -25.37 2.28
CA ALA A 115 39.82 -24.10 1.58
C ALA A 115 38.78 -23.95 0.45
N ILE A 116 38.57 -25.00 -0.36
CA ILE A 116 37.54 -24.98 -1.41
C ILE A 116 36.13 -24.90 -0.81
N VAL A 117 35.86 -25.59 0.30
CA VAL A 117 34.60 -25.47 1.04
C VAL A 117 34.41 -24.06 1.60
N SER A 118 35.47 -23.39 2.07
CA SER A 118 35.42 -21.98 2.46
C SER A 118 35.00 -21.08 1.29
N HIS A 119 35.60 -21.23 0.11
CA HIS A 119 35.20 -20.45 -1.08
C HIS A 119 33.77 -20.75 -1.55
N ILE A 120 33.30 -21.99 -1.43
CA ILE A 120 31.90 -22.34 -1.69
C ILE A 120 30.98 -21.63 -0.68
N GLN A 121 31.35 -21.57 0.61
CA GLN A 121 30.60 -20.84 1.64
C GLN A 121 30.59 -19.33 1.39
N GLU A 122 31.72 -18.73 1.01
CA GLU A 122 31.84 -17.30 0.67
C GLU A 122 30.88 -16.86 -0.44
N VAL A 123 30.63 -17.72 -1.44
CA VAL A 123 29.73 -17.44 -2.57
C VAL A 123 28.28 -17.82 -2.27
N THR A 124 28.01 -18.80 -1.39
CA THR A 124 26.65 -19.30 -1.11
C THR A 124 25.98 -18.66 0.10
N HIS A 125 26.74 -18.26 1.13
CA HIS A 125 26.20 -17.77 2.40
C HIS A 125 26.26 -16.24 2.53
N ASN A 126 27.07 -15.55 1.74
CA ASN A 126 27.15 -14.08 1.72
C ASN A 126 26.65 -13.51 0.39
N GLN A 127 25.38 -13.09 0.36
CA GLN A 127 24.74 -12.53 -0.84
C GLN A 127 25.43 -11.26 -1.37
N LEU A 128 26.21 -10.52 -0.56
CA LEU A 128 26.93 -9.34 -1.04
C LEU A 128 28.08 -9.69 -2.00
N ASN A 129 28.65 -10.89 -1.86
CA ASN A 129 29.71 -11.41 -2.74
C ASN A 129 29.19 -11.85 -4.12
N VAL A 130 27.88 -11.98 -4.30
CA VAL A 130 27.23 -12.36 -5.56
C VAL A 130 26.40 -11.19 -6.08
N LEU A 131 26.91 -10.53 -7.12
CA LEU A 131 26.14 -9.50 -7.83
C LEU A 131 25.01 -10.19 -8.63
N ASP A 132 23.82 -10.24 -8.04
CA ASP A 132 22.64 -10.72 -8.75
C ASP A 132 22.23 -9.74 -9.88
N LEU A 133 21.93 -10.31 -11.04
CA LEU A 133 21.56 -9.62 -12.27
C LEU A 133 20.20 -10.12 -12.80
N SER A 134 19.44 -10.89 -12.02
CA SER A 134 18.04 -11.29 -12.29
C SER A 134 17.17 -10.11 -12.74
N TRP A 135 17.26 -8.99 -12.02
CA TRP A 135 16.53 -7.74 -12.27
C TRP A 135 16.79 -7.09 -13.64
N LEU A 136 17.89 -7.43 -14.33
CA LEU A 136 18.15 -6.94 -15.69
C LEU A 136 17.29 -7.65 -16.74
N ASP A 137 16.82 -8.85 -16.43
CA ASP A 137 15.96 -9.67 -17.29
C ASP A 137 14.48 -9.64 -16.82
N GLU A 138 14.23 -9.50 -15.50
CA GLU A 138 12.89 -9.47 -14.87
C GLU A 138 12.39 -8.06 -14.45
N GLY A 139 13.26 -7.04 -14.56
CA GLY A 139 13.00 -5.67 -14.07
C GLY A 139 11.72 -4.94 -14.52
N PRO A 140 11.08 -5.23 -15.67
CA PRO A 140 9.79 -4.63 -16.03
C PRO A 140 8.60 -5.06 -15.18
N GLU A 141 8.72 -6.15 -14.40
CA GLU A 141 7.61 -6.76 -13.67
C GLU A 141 7.74 -6.60 -12.13
N LEU A 142 8.88 -6.10 -11.64
CA LEU A 142 9.13 -5.85 -10.22
C LEU A 142 8.46 -4.57 -9.70
N GLY A 143 7.77 -4.68 -8.56
CA GLY A 143 7.12 -3.56 -7.88
C GLY A 143 8.12 -2.57 -7.24
N GLN A 144 7.72 -1.30 -7.13
CA GLN A 144 8.58 -0.24 -6.58
C GLN A 144 9.06 -0.51 -5.14
N GLU A 145 8.27 -1.24 -4.34
CA GLU A 145 8.60 -1.62 -2.96
C GLU A 145 9.67 -2.73 -2.89
N GLU A 146 9.76 -3.62 -3.89
CA GLU A 146 10.85 -4.62 -4.00
C GLU A 146 12.11 -3.99 -4.64
N LEU A 147 11.93 -3.03 -5.55
CA LEU A 147 13.03 -2.36 -6.25
C LEU A 147 13.92 -1.52 -5.31
N GLU A 148 13.37 -0.92 -4.25
CA GLU A 148 14.16 -0.10 -3.31
C GLU A 148 15.20 -0.90 -2.50
N PRO A 149 14.87 -1.99 -1.76
CA PRO A 149 15.88 -2.80 -1.08
C PRO A 149 16.83 -3.48 -2.07
N LEU A 150 16.35 -3.92 -3.24
CA LEU A 150 17.20 -4.54 -4.26
C LEU A 150 18.23 -3.55 -4.82
N SER A 151 17.81 -2.32 -5.14
CA SER A 151 18.71 -1.26 -5.60
C SER A 151 19.70 -0.80 -4.51
N ARG A 152 19.30 -0.82 -3.24
CA ARG A 152 20.18 -0.54 -2.10
C ARG A 152 21.25 -1.62 -1.92
N ASN A 153 20.89 -2.89 -2.06
CA ASN A 153 21.83 -4.01 -2.04
C ASN A 153 22.77 -3.99 -3.26
N MET A 154 22.23 -3.76 -4.46
CA MET A 154 23.03 -3.58 -5.68
C MET A 154 24.00 -2.40 -5.56
N ALA A 155 23.58 -1.26 -4.99
CA ALA A 155 24.47 -0.12 -4.75
C ALA A 155 25.62 -0.48 -3.80
N ALA A 156 25.36 -1.32 -2.77
CA ALA A 156 26.40 -1.81 -1.88
C ALA A 156 27.40 -2.76 -2.60
N SER A 157 26.91 -3.75 -3.36
CA SER A 157 27.79 -4.66 -4.12
C SER A 157 28.54 -3.94 -5.25
N LEU A 158 27.94 -2.95 -5.92
CA LEU A 158 28.62 -2.10 -6.90
C LEU A 158 29.67 -1.20 -6.25
N GLN A 159 29.41 -0.65 -5.06
CA GLN A 159 30.42 0.10 -4.30
C GLN A 159 31.57 -0.81 -3.88
N GLN A 160 31.30 -2.03 -3.40
CA GLN A 160 32.34 -3.01 -3.09
C GLN A 160 33.18 -3.40 -4.32
N LEU A 161 32.56 -3.58 -5.49
CA LEU A 161 33.28 -3.85 -6.75
C LEU A 161 34.12 -2.65 -7.22
N ILE A 162 33.65 -1.42 -7.00
CA ILE A 162 34.43 -0.19 -7.27
C ILE A 162 35.61 -0.08 -6.30
N ASP A 163 35.37 -0.28 -5.01
CA ASP A 163 36.40 -0.24 -3.96
C ASP A 163 37.44 -1.35 -4.16
N GLN A 164 37.04 -2.51 -4.67
CA GLN A 164 37.97 -3.60 -4.98
C GLN A 164 38.76 -3.31 -6.26
N ARG A 165 38.11 -2.89 -7.34
CA ARG A 165 38.77 -2.44 -8.58
C ARG A 165 39.82 -1.38 -8.30
N ASP A 166 39.53 -0.41 -7.43
CA ASP A 166 40.44 0.71 -7.16
C ASP A 166 41.65 0.26 -6.32
N LYS A 167 41.49 -0.66 -5.37
CA LYS A 167 42.63 -1.33 -4.68
C LYS A 167 43.46 -2.18 -5.64
N ASP A 168 42.80 -2.99 -6.47
CA ASP A 168 43.49 -3.85 -7.44
C ASP A 168 44.27 -3.00 -8.46
N SER A 169 43.73 -1.83 -8.83
CA SER A 169 44.41 -0.84 -9.68
C SER A 169 45.61 -0.19 -8.98
N GLU A 170 45.52 0.10 -7.68
CA GLU A 170 46.64 0.60 -6.86
C GLU A 170 47.77 -0.46 -6.78
N VAL A 171 47.43 -1.72 -6.48
CA VAL A 171 48.37 -2.85 -6.46
C VAL A 171 49.00 -3.10 -7.85
N ILE A 172 48.24 -3.01 -8.94
CA ILE A 172 48.76 -3.10 -10.31
C ILE A 172 49.74 -1.95 -10.59
N VAL A 173 49.46 -0.72 -10.13
CA VAL A 173 50.34 0.44 -10.29
C VAL A 173 51.62 0.28 -9.48
N ASP A 174 51.56 -0.26 -8.27
CA ASP A 174 52.74 -0.54 -7.44
C ASP A 174 53.60 -1.66 -8.04
N LEU A 175 53.01 -2.81 -8.43
CA LEU A 175 53.73 -3.90 -9.11
C LEU A 175 54.31 -3.47 -10.47
N THR A 176 53.66 -2.54 -11.16
CA THR A 176 54.18 -1.94 -12.41
C THR A 176 55.39 -1.06 -12.13
N GLN A 177 55.36 -0.24 -11.08
CA GLN A 177 56.50 0.55 -10.64
C GLN A 177 57.66 -0.33 -10.15
N GLU A 178 57.37 -1.40 -9.40
CA GLU A 178 58.38 -2.36 -8.93
C GLU A 178 59.04 -3.09 -10.10
N ARG A 179 58.25 -3.57 -11.09
CA ARG A 179 58.77 -4.14 -12.35
C ARG A 179 59.72 -3.18 -13.05
N ASP A 180 59.32 -1.92 -13.21
CA ASP A 180 60.13 -0.92 -13.93
C ASP A 180 61.38 -0.50 -13.12
N TYR A 181 61.27 -0.45 -11.80
CA TYR A 181 62.38 -0.25 -10.87
C TYR A 181 63.40 -1.40 -10.97
N LEU A 182 62.96 -2.66 -10.85
CA LEU A 182 63.81 -3.84 -10.99
C LEU A 182 64.43 -3.96 -12.39
N SER A 183 63.66 -3.62 -13.44
CA SER A 183 64.16 -3.55 -14.83
C SER A 183 65.22 -2.47 -15.00
N SER A 184 65.15 -1.37 -14.23
CA SER A 184 66.18 -0.32 -14.20
C SER A 184 67.40 -0.68 -13.32
N GLN A 185 67.29 -1.69 -12.46
CA GLN A 185 68.34 -2.11 -11.53
C GLN A 185 69.15 -3.33 -11.99
N GLN A 186 68.67 -4.13 -12.95
CA GLN A 186 69.46 -5.24 -13.49
C GLN A 186 70.81 -4.74 -14.05
N PRO A 187 71.96 -5.21 -13.52
CA PRO A 187 73.25 -4.90 -14.10
C PRO A 187 73.40 -5.57 -15.48
N GLN A 188 74.09 -4.92 -16.42
CA GLN A 188 74.36 -5.48 -17.75
C GLN A 188 75.43 -6.59 -17.73
N GLU A 189 75.18 -7.69 -17.02
CA GLU A 189 76.03 -8.90 -17.02
C GLU A 189 75.82 -9.73 -18.30
N GLY A 190 76.20 -9.10 -19.41
CA GLY A 190 76.24 -9.65 -20.76
C GLY A 190 77.07 -8.75 -21.69
N CYS A 191 77.08 -7.44 -21.45
CA CYS A 191 77.83 -6.46 -22.24
C CYS A 191 79.22 -6.11 -21.66
N ARG A 192 80.05 -7.12 -21.39
CA ARG A 192 81.48 -6.91 -21.06
C ARG A 192 82.44 -7.85 -21.81
N ASN A 193 82.60 -7.60 -23.11
CA ASN A 193 83.92 -7.25 -23.66
C ASN A 193 83.86 -6.85 -25.14
N LEU A 194 83.90 -5.53 -25.41
CA LEU A 194 85.01 -4.90 -26.14
C LEU A 194 84.79 -3.38 -26.23
N GLY A 195 85.31 -2.64 -25.25
CA GLY A 195 85.47 -1.18 -25.39
C GLY A 195 86.68 -0.87 -26.27
N MET A 196 86.55 0.07 -27.21
CA MET A 196 87.64 0.53 -28.06
C MET A 196 87.89 2.02 -27.90
N ASN A 197 88.93 2.37 -27.12
CA ASN A 197 89.59 3.66 -27.19
C ASN A 197 90.98 3.43 -27.79
N SER A 198 91.22 3.88 -29.02
CA SER A 198 92.55 3.96 -29.64
C SER A 198 92.62 5.13 -30.63
N PRO A 199 93.78 5.81 -30.77
CA PRO A 199 93.85 7.14 -31.37
C PRO A 199 94.23 7.18 -32.86
N GLU A 200 94.01 8.37 -33.43
CA GLU A 200 94.57 8.94 -34.67
C GLU A 200 95.55 8.10 -35.53
N ARG A 201 95.25 7.94 -36.83
CA ARG A 201 95.81 8.84 -37.89
C ARG A 201 95.33 8.52 -39.32
N GLY A 202 94.73 9.53 -39.94
CA GLY A 202 95.32 10.20 -41.12
C GLY A 202 95.38 9.50 -42.49
N GLN A 203 94.52 9.99 -43.40
CA GLN A 203 94.80 10.28 -44.83
C GLN A 203 95.00 9.08 -45.80
N GLY A 204 94.77 9.25 -47.11
CA GLY A 204 94.51 10.50 -47.85
C GLY A 204 93.88 10.33 -49.23
N SER A 205 93.92 11.39 -50.03
CA SER A 205 93.15 11.55 -51.28
C SER A 205 94.05 11.70 -52.52
N GLY A 206 93.61 11.10 -53.63
CA GLY A 206 93.72 11.70 -54.97
C GLY A 206 95.00 11.45 -55.79
N GLY A 207 94.83 11.42 -57.12
CA GLY A 207 95.89 11.45 -58.14
C GLY A 207 96.66 10.13 -58.34
N GLY A 208 97.30 9.90 -59.50
CA GLY A 208 97.25 10.68 -60.75
C GLY A 208 98.48 10.45 -61.65
N GLY A 209 98.32 9.72 -62.75
CA GLY A 209 99.34 9.49 -63.79
C GLY A 209 100.32 8.33 -63.53
N MET A 210 101.15 7.87 -64.49
CA MET A 210 101.06 7.94 -65.96
C MET A 210 102.16 7.04 -66.62
N SER A 211 101.86 6.43 -67.77
CA SER A 211 102.78 5.88 -68.81
C SER A 211 103.81 4.74 -68.53
N ASN A 212 103.88 3.78 -69.48
CA ASN A 212 104.99 3.06 -70.16
C ASN A 212 106.41 3.00 -69.49
N GLY A 213 107.27 1.97 -69.65
CA GLY A 213 107.35 0.76 -70.50
C GLY A 213 108.85 0.29 -70.59
N GLY A 214 109.18 -0.95 -70.99
CA GLY A 214 110.54 -1.53 -70.75
C GLY A 214 110.93 -2.96 -71.20
N SER A 215 110.04 -3.98 -71.29
CA SER A 215 110.23 -5.28 -72.01
C SER A 215 111.06 -6.48 -71.43
N SER A 216 110.65 -7.68 -71.88
CA SER A 216 111.45 -8.88 -72.26
C SER A 216 111.86 -9.97 -71.23
N VAL A 217 112.00 -11.20 -71.75
CA VAL A 217 112.20 -12.50 -71.04
C VAL A 217 113.55 -13.14 -71.39
N ASN A 218 114.16 -13.88 -70.43
CA ASN A 218 115.02 -15.10 -70.55
C ASN A 218 115.87 -15.27 -69.27
N MET A 219 116.22 -16.43 -68.70
CA MET A 219 115.93 -17.88 -68.94
C MET A 219 115.54 -18.49 -67.56
N SER A 220 114.79 -19.59 -67.41
CA SER A 220 115.17 -20.98 -67.75
C SER A 220 114.03 -21.94 -67.27
N GLY A 221 114.18 -23.26 -67.44
CA GLY A 221 113.07 -24.21 -67.30
C GLY A 221 112.70 -24.60 -65.86
N LEU A 222 111.41 -24.40 -65.50
CA LEU A 222 110.83 -24.86 -64.23
C LEU A 222 110.84 -26.40 -64.11
N THR A 223 111.26 -26.87 -62.95
CA THR A 223 111.26 -28.27 -62.51
C THR A 223 109.85 -28.80 -62.23
N LYS A 224 109.77 -30.08 -61.85
CA LYS A 224 108.49 -30.74 -61.50
C LYS A 224 107.94 -30.25 -60.15
N GLU A 225 108.83 -29.79 -59.26
CA GLU A 225 108.52 -29.39 -57.88
C GLU A 225 107.85 -28.02 -57.84
N GLU A 226 108.35 -27.04 -58.60
CA GLU A 226 107.77 -25.68 -58.67
C GLU A 226 106.31 -25.68 -59.15
N LYS A 227 105.95 -26.62 -60.06
CA LYS A 227 104.56 -26.84 -60.48
C LYS A 227 103.67 -27.42 -59.38
N GLN A 228 104.24 -28.17 -58.44
CA GLN A 228 103.52 -28.69 -57.28
C GLN A 228 103.33 -27.59 -56.23
N HIS A 229 104.34 -26.76 -55.97
CA HIS A 229 104.22 -25.57 -55.11
C HIS A 229 103.12 -24.62 -55.61
N LEU A 230 103.13 -24.23 -56.88
CA LEU A 230 102.08 -23.40 -57.50
C LEU A 230 100.68 -24.05 -57.39
N SER A 231 100.58 -25.37 -57.46
CA SER A 231 99.31 -26.08 -57.27
C SER A 231 98.82 -26.07 -55.81
N VAL A 232 99.73 -26.02 -54.83
CA VAL A 232 99.39 -25.90 -53.40
C VAL A 232 98.98 -24.47 -53.06
N GLU A 233 99.67 -23.45 -53.59
CA GLU A 233 99.28 -22.05 -53.44
C GLU A 233 97.91 -21.77 -54.09
N LEU A 234 97.63 -22.36 -55.26
CA LEU A 234 96.32 -22.30 -55.90
C LEU A 234 95.24 -23.02 -55.07
N ALA A 235 95.58 -24.08 -54.32
CA ALA A 235 94.65 -24.76 -53.43
C ALA A 235 94.38 -23.96 -52.15
N ASP A 236 95.41 -23.37 -51.53
CA ASP A 236 95.29 -22.55 -50.32
C ASP A 236 94.53 -21.25 -50.60
N THR A 237 94.83 -20.54 -51.69
CA THR A 237 94.06 -19.36 -52.12
C THR A 237 92.60 -19.71 -52.42
N LYS A 238 92.31 -20.85 -53.05
CA LYS A 238 90.93 -21.37 -53.17
C LYS A 238 90.31 -21.72 -51.83
N SER A 239 91.07 -22.18 -50.84
CA SER A 239 90.58 -22.46 -49.48
C SER A 239 90.20 -21.17 -48.74
N LYS A 240 91.04 -20.13 -48.83
CA LYS A 240 90.79 -18.80 -48.27
C LYS A 240 89.58 -18.14 -48.94
N LEU A 241 89.45 -18.26 -50.26
CA LEU A 241 88.29 -17.76 -51.01
C LEU A 241 86.99 -18.51 -50.66
N ARG A 242 87.06 -19.78 -50.24
CA ARG A 242 85.90 -20.49 -49.66
C ARG A 242 85.55 -19.98 -48.26
N ARG A 243 86.53 -19.77 -47.38
CA ARG A 243 86.28 -19.18 -46.05
C ARG A 243 85.66 -17.79 -46.14
N TYR A 244 86.22 -16.90 -46.96
CA TYR A 244 85.65 -15.57 -47.19
C TYR A 244 84.27 -15.58 -47.85
N ARG A 245 83.84 -16.67 -48.50
CA ARG A 245 82.44 -16.84 -48.93
C ARG A 245 81.55 -17.27 -47.78
N GLN A 246 81.97 -18.26 -47.00
CA GLN A 246 81.23 -18.70 -45.82
C GLN A 246 81.09 -17.57 -44.80
N GLU A 247 82.16 -16.83 -44.51
CA GLU A 247 82.15 -15.63 -43.65
C GLU A 247 81.24 -14.53 -44.20
N LEU A 248 81.11 -14.39 -45.53
CA LEU A 248 80.17 -13.45 -46.15
C LEU A 248 78.71 -13.94 -46.02
N GLU A 249 78.48 -15.24 -46.24
CA GLU A 249 77.18 -15.90 -46.13
C GLU A 249 76.65 -15.80 -44.68
N GLU A 250 77.47 -16.18 -43.68
CA GLU A 250 77.21 -16.02 -42.24
C GLU A 250 76.95 -14.54 -41.86
N LYS A 251 77.64 -13.58 -42.48
CA LYS A 251 77.41 -12.15 -42.25
C LYS A 251 76.14 -11.62 -42.93
N THR A 252 75.71 -12.20 -44.06
CA THR A 252 74.41 -11.87 -44.64
C THR A 252 73.24 -12.46 -43.85
N GLU A 253 73.40 -13.63 -43.25
CA GLU A 253 72.40 -14.24 -42.36
C GLU A 253 72.20 -13.37 -41.09
N GLN A 254 73.29 -13.03 -40.40
CA GLN A 254 73.26 -12.12 -39.23
C GLN A 254 72.68 -10.73 -39.55
N LEU A 255 72.84 -10.24 -40.78
CA LEU A 255 72.24 -8.97 -41.23
C LEU A 255 70.73 -9.10 -41.49
N MET A 256 70.27 -10.26 -41.97
CA MET A 256 68.84 -10.54 -42.13
C MET A 256 68.15 -10.70 -40.78
N ASP A 257 68.74 -11.42 -39.83
CA ASP A 257 68.16 -11.62 -38.49
C ASP A 257 68.02 -10.29 -37.74
N SER A 258 69.10 -9.49 -37.70
CA SER A 258 69.06 -8.16 -37.09
C SER A 258 68.11 -7.19 -37.80
N LYS A 259 67.90 -7.34 -39.12
CA LYS A 259 66.85 -6.59 -39.84
C LYS A 259 65.45 -7.03 -39.42
N HIS A 260 65.17 -8.33 -39.32
CA HIS A 260 63.87 -8.82 -38.85
C HIS A 260 63.57 -8.41 -37.40
N GLU A 261 64.59 -8.37 -36.53
CA GLU A 261 64.44 -7.85 -35.17
C GLU A 261 64.12 -6.35 -35.15
N VAL A 262 64.78 -5.52 -35.96
CA VAL A 262 64.42 -4.10 -36.08
C VAL A 262 63.00 -3.92 -36.60
N GLU A 263 62.57 -4.71 -37.59
CA GLU A 263 61.20 -4.69 -38.11
C GLU A 263 60.16 -5.16 -37.08
N ARG A 264 60.52 -6.08 -36.18
CA ARG A 264 59.70 -6.50 -35.02
C ARG A 264 59.59 -5.39 -33.97
N LEU A 265 60.69 -4.71 -33.67
CA LEU A 265 60.73 -3.64 -32.66
C LEU A 265 59.96 -2.38 -33.08
N ASP A 266 59.99 -1.99 -34.37
CA ASP A 266 59.19 -0.85 -34.84
C ASP A 266 57.68 -1.15 -34.83
N GLN A 267 57.28 -2.41 -35.08
CA GLN A 267 55.88 -2.84 -34.94
C GLN A 267 55.39 -2.76 -33.49
N GLU A 268 56.16 -3.25 -32.53
CA GLU A 268 55.82 -3.15 -31.10
C GLU A 268 55.80 -1.68 -30.62
N LEU A 269 56.75 -0.85 -31.08
CA LEU A 269 56.74 0.59 -30.83
C LEU A 269 55.49 1.28 -31.42
N GLN A 270 54.99 0.83 -32.57
CA GLN A 270 53.72 1.30 -33.13
C GLN A 270 52.52 0.88 -32.26
N ARG A 271 52.52 -0.37 -31.76
CA ARG A 271 51.48 -0.91 -30.88
C ARG A 271 51.36 -0.11 -29.58
N GLN A 272 52.48 0.11 -28.89
CA GLN A 272 52.50 0.87 -27.64
C GLN A 272 52.09 2.34 -27.81
N LYS A 273 52.39 2.98 -28.95
CA LYS A 273 51.89 4.34 -29.24
C LYS A 273 50.36 4.39 -29.36
N GLN A 274 49.72 3.36 -29.92
CA GLN A 274 48.26 3.29 -30.01
C GLN A 274 47.64 3.02 -28.63
N GLU A 275 48.22 2.08 -27.88
CA GLU A 275 47.79 1.74 -26.51
C GLU A 275 47.86 2.94 -25.55
N ASN A 276 48.92 3.74 -25.64
CA ASN A 276 49.06 4.98 -24.87
C ASN A 276 47.99 6.04 -25.26
N GLN A 277 47.58 6.08 -26.53
CA GLN A 277 46.49 6.97 -26.99
C GLN A 277 45.12 6.53 -26.49
N SER A 278 44.80 5.23 -26.45
CA SER A 278 43.56 4.74 -25.83
C SER A 278 43.54 5.02 -24.32
N LEU A 279 44.61 4.69 -23.60
CA LEU A 279 44.73 4.98 -22.15
C LEU A 279 44.58 6.48 -21.85
N SER A 280 45.07 7.37 -22.74
CA SER A 280 44.85 8.82 -22.64
C SER A 280 43.39 9.24 -22.83
N CYS A 281 42.63 8.55 -23.69
CA CYS A 281 41.18 8.74 -23.82
C CYS A 281 40.42 8.21 -22.61
N ASP A 282 40.75 7.02 -22.13
CA ASP A 282 40.07 6.37 -21.01
C ASP A 282 40.27 7.17 -19.72
N ALA A 283 41.50 7.64 -19.45
CA ALA A 283 41.82 8.54 -18.34
C ALA A 283 41.13 9.92 -18.42
N ARG A 284 40.62 10.34 -19.58
CA ARG A 284 39.72 11.51 -19.71
C ARG A 284 38.28 11.14 -19.35
N SER A 285 37.78 9.97 -19.76
CA SER A 285 36.43 9.50 -19.40
C SER A 285 36.26 9.29 -17.89
N VAL A 286 37.27 8.73 -17.21
CA VAL A 286 37.28 8.49 -15.76
C VAL A 286 37.11 9.78 -14.94
N ARG A 287 37.53 10.93 -15.47
CA ARG A 287 37.31 12.23 -14.81
C ARG A 287 35.83 12.62 -14.81
N VAL A 288 35.13 12.44 -15.93
CA VAL A 288 33.70 12.73 -16.05
C VAL A 288 32.90 11.86 -15.08
N TYR A 289 33.24 10.57 -14.98
CA TYR A 289 32.62 9.67 -14.00
C TYR A 289 32.92 10.05 -12.54
N ARG A 290 34.11 10.60 -12.23
CA ARG A 290 34.41 11.13 -10.89
C ARG A 290 33.53 12.35 -10.57
N ASP A 291 33.40 13.30 -11.49
CA ASP A 291 32.55 14.49 -11.32
C ASP A 291 31.07 14.09 -11.09
N GLU A 292 30.59 13.05 -11.78
CA GLU A 292 29.24 12.51 -11.61
C GLU A 292 29.05 11.73 -10.29
N VAL A 293 30.07 10.98 -9.84
CA VAL A 293 30.10 10.33 -8.51
C VAL A 293 30.06 11.36 -7.39
N ASP A 294 30.79 12.48 -7.50
CA ASP A 294 30.76 13.54 -6.50
C ASP A 294 29.41 14.30 -6.51
N SER A 295 28.75 14.43 -7.67
CA SER A 295 27.35 14.89 -7.75
C SER A 295 26.35 13.90 -7.11
N LEU A 296 26.57 12.59 -7.24
CA LEU A 296 25.77 11.56 -6.57
C LEU A 296 25.98 11.60 -5.05
N ARG A 297 27.21 11.81 -4.57
CA ARG A 297 27.52 11.99 -3.14
C ARG A 297 26.83 13.21 -2.53
N GLU A 298 26.81 14.36 -3.22
CA GLU A 298 26.09 15.54 -2.72
C GLU A 298 24.57 15.32 -2.69
N ARG A 299 24.03 14.54 -3.63
CA ARG A 299 22.62 14.11 -3.63
C ARG A 299 22.31 13.14 -2.49
N ALA A 300 23.14 12.14 -2.22
CA ALA A 300 22.97 11.24 -1.08
C ALA A 300 22.96 12.01 0.25
N ALA A 301 23.98 12.85 0.48
CA ALA A 301 24.05 13.72 1.64
C ALA A 301 22.88 14.74 1.74
N ARG A 302 22.11 14.95 0.67
CA ARG A 302 20.87 15.75 0.67
C ARG A 302 19.64 14.92 1.05
N VAL A 303 19.60 13.64 0.66
CA VAL A 303 18.59 12.68 1.13
C VAL A 303 18.70 12.49 2.64
N ASP A 304 19.89 12.23 3.18
CA ASP A 304 20.10 12.07 4.64
C ASP A 304 19.55 13.26 5.46
N ARG A 305 19.76 14.49 4.96
CA ARG A 305 19.22 15.72 5.57
C ARG A 305 17.69 15.77 5.49
N LEU A 306 17.10 15.42 4.35
CA LEU A 306 15.64 15.36 4.21
C LEU A 306 15.02 14.22 5.05
N GLU A 307 15.72 13.11 5.26
CA GLU A 307 15.28 12.04 6.17
C GLU A 307 15.29 12.49 7.63
N THR A 308 16.33 13.21 8.08
CA THR A 308 16.35 13.81 9.44
C THR A 308 15.33 14.93 9.63
N GLU A 309 14.94 15.65 8.57
CA GLU A 309 13.80 16.57 8.61
C GLU A 309 12.46 15.81 8.64
N LEU A 310 12.35 14.69 7.91
CA LEU A 310 11.16 13.83 7.89
C LEU A 310 10.92 13.16 9.25
N THR A 311 11.94 12.62 9.92
CA THR A 311 11.79 12.06 11.28
C THR A 311 11.36 13.14 12.27
N ARG A 312 11.98 14.33 12.22
CA ARG A 312 11.57 15.47 13.04
C ARG A 312 10.15 15.98 12.75
N CYS A 313 9.66 15.79 11.53
CA CYS A 313 8.25 16.05 11.17
C CYS A 313 7.32 14.94 11.68
N LYS A 314 7.74 13.67 11.70
CA LYS A 314 7.00 12.57 12.35
C LYS A 314 6.89 12.78 13.87
N GLU A 315 7.95 13.23 14.53
CA GLU A 315 7.94 13.62 15.96
C GLU A 315 6.90 14.72 16.23
N LYS A 316 6.94 15.83 15.48
CA LYS A 316 5.94 16.91 15.59
C LYS A 316 4.52 16.45 15.28
N LEU A 317 4.35 15.48 14.38
CA LEU A 317 3.04 14.90 14.08
C LEU A 317 2.52 14.09 15.28
N ASN A 318 3.39 13.35 15.98
CA ASN A 318 3.05 12.66 17.22
C ASN A 318 2.67 13.66 18.33
N ASP A 319 3.41 14.78 18.48
CA ASP A 319 3.02 15.87 19.40
C ASP A 319 1.63 16.43 19.06
N VAL A 320 1.36 16.67 17.77
CA VAL A 320 0.04 17.13 17.30
C VAL A 320 -1.06 16.09 17.55
N HIS A 321 -0.78 14.79 17.41
CA HIS A 321 -1.72 13.73 17.78
C HIS A 321 -1.99 13.69 19.29
N PHE A 322 -0.96 13.86 20.12
CA PHE A 322 -1.11 13.96 21.57
C PHE A 322 -1.97 15.18 21.97
N TYR A 323 -1.66 16.37 21.46
CA TYR A 323 -2.46 17.57 21.72
C TYR A 323 -3.87 17.47 21.14
N LYS A 324 -4.08 16.81 19.99
CA LYS A 324 -5.40 16.53 19.44
C LYS A 324 -6.22 15.66 20.40
N THR A 325 -5.66 14.53 20.84
CA THR A 325 -6.32 13.61 21.78
C THR A 325 -6.68 14.35 23.08
N ARG A 326 -5.73 15.12 23.63
CA ARG A 326 -5.98 15.91 24.85
C ARG A 326 -7.02 17.03 24.65
N MET A 327 -7.15 17.58 23.44
CA MET A 327 -8.21 18.53 23.08
C MET A 327 -9.57 17.86 22.82
N GLU A 328 -9.60 16.55 22.56
CA GLU A 328 -10.83 15.76 22.43
C GLU A 328 -11.32 15.34 23.81
N GLU A 329 -10.43 14.82 24.69
CA GLU A 329 -10.70 14.62 26.13
C GLU A 329 -11.28 15.89 26.78
N LEU A 330 -10.61 17.03 26.60
CA LEU A 330 -11.06 18.31 27.17
C LEU A 330 -12.36 18.84 26.54
N ARG A 331 -12.80 18.33 25.38
CA ARG A 331 -14.13 18.64 24.83
C ARG A 331 -15.22 17.80 25.50
N GLU A 332 -14.96 16.51 25.72
CA GLU A 332 -15.88 15.62 26.45
C GLU A 332 -16.06 16.08 27.92
N ASP A 333 -14.97 16.51 28.58
CA ASP A 333 -15.02 17.17 29.89
C ASP A 333 -15.89 18.45 29.86
N ASN A 334 -15.77 19.28 28.81
CA ASN A 334 -16.57 20.51 28.69
C ASN A 334 -18.03 20.25 28.29
N GLU A 335 -18.31 19.22 27.49
CA GLU A 335 -19.67 18.85 27.10
C GLU A 335 -20.45 18.32 28.30
N THR A 336 -19.86 17.44 29.11
CA THR A 336 -20.46 16.98 30.39
C THR A 336 -20.62 18.11 31.43
N LEU A 337 -19.71 19.09 31.45
CA LEU A 337 -19.88 20.33 32.24
C LEU A 337 -21.03 21.22 31.71
N ILE A 338 -21.30 21.23 30.41
CA ILE A 338 -22.44 21.93 29.82
C ILE A 338 -23.76 21.19 30.11
N GLU A 339 -23.80 19.86 29.98
CA GLU A 339 -24.97 19.04 30.34
C GLU A 339 -25.35 19.22 31.82
N THR A 340 -24.37 19.13 32.73
CA THR A 340 -24.60 19.34 34.16
C THR A 340 -25.00 20.78 34.49
N LYS A 341 -24.46 21.79 33.78
CA LYS A 341 -24.93 23.19 33.88
C LYS A 341 -26.39 23.33 33.44
N VAL A 342 -26.78 22.76 32.30
CA VAL A 342 -28.16 22.83 31.78
C VAL A 342 -29.13 22.17 32.76
N LEU A 343 -28.78 20.98 33.28
CA LEU A 343 -29.58 20.29 34.30
C LEU A 343 -29.79 21.15 35.57
N LEU A 344 -28.77 21.88 36.02
CA LEU A 344 -28.87 22.81 37.15
C LEU A 344 -29.71 24.05 36.81
N GLU A 345 -29.64 24.57 35.59
CA GLU A 345 -30.47 25.69 35.12
C GLU A 345 -31.95 25.27 34.99
N GLU A 346 -32.24 24.05 34.53
CA GLU A 346 -33.58 23.46 34.53
C GLU A 346 -34.12 23.28 35.95
N GLN A 347 -33.33 22.72 36.88
CA GLN A 347 -33.73 22.59 38.29
C GLN A 347 -33.98 23.94 38.96
N LEU A 348 -33.18 24.96 38.63
CA LEU A 348 -33.37 26.34 39.11
C LEU A 348 -34.64 26.97 38.50
N SER A 349 -34.90 26.74 37.21
CA SER A 349 -36.11 27.20 36.52
C SER A 349 -37.37 26.57 37.10
N ALA A 350 -37.38 25.24 37.29
CA ALA A 350 -38.48 24.52 37.95
C ALA A 350 -38.68 24.98 39.40
N SER A 351 -37.61 25.35 40.11
CA SER A 351 -37.71 25.94 41.45
C SER A 351 -38.34 27.33 41.45
N ARG A 352 -37.98 28.19 40.48
CA ARG A 352 -38.61 29.50 40.28
C ARG A 352 -40.10 29.37 39.94
N GLY A 353 -40.46 28.51 38.99
CA GLY A 353 -41.86 28.26 38.63
C GLY A 353 -42.72 27.76 39.80
N ARG A 354 -42.14 26.94 40.70
CA ARG A 354 -42.81 26.57 41.97
C ARG A 354 -42.99 27.77 42.90
N CYS A 355 -41.99 28.64 43.06
CA CYS A 355 -42.11 29.87 43.84
C CYS A 355 -43.15 30.84 43.25
N ASP A 356 -43.16 31.04 41.94
CA ASP A 356 -44.14 31.91 41.27
C ASP A 356 -45.56 31.36 41.43
N LYS A 357 -45.74 30.03 41.29
CA LYS A 357 -47.03 29.40 41.55
C LYS A 357 -47.47 29.56 43.00
N LEU A 358 -46.56 29.44 43.97
CA LEU A 358 -46.83 29.70 45.38
C LEU A 358 -47.29 31.15 45.60
N HIS A 359 -46.61 32.15 45.03
CA HIS A 359 -47.05 33.56 45.12
C HIS A 359 -48.44 33.79 44.52
N THR A 360 -48.81 33.11 43.42
CA THR A 360 -50.20 33.20 42.91
C THR A 360 -51.21 32.61 43.89
N LEU A 361 -50.91 31.47 44.49
CA LEU A 361 -51.79 30.82 45.46
C LEU A 361 -51.93 31.63 46.75
N GLU A 362 -50.86 32.30 47.21
CA GLU A 362 -50.92 33.23 48.35
C GLU A 362 -51.79 34.45 48.03
N LYS A 363 -51.64 35.05 46.85
CA LYS A 363 -52.49 36.16 46.39
C LYS A 363 -53.96 35.75 46.34
N ASP A 364 -54.27 34.59 45.77
CA ASP A 364 -55.63 34.07 45.68
C ASP A 364 -56.18 33.75 47.08
N ASN A 365 -55.36 33.24 48.00
CA ASN A 365 -55.74 33.01 49.39
C ASN A 365 -56.06 34.32 50.13
N LEU A 366 -55.30 35.40 49.89
CA LEU A 366 -55.58 36.73 50.44
C LEU A 366 -56.88 37.33 49.88
N LEU A 367 -57.14 37.16 48.58
CA LEU A 367 -58.41 37.60 47.95
C LEU A 367 -59.62 36.83 48.50
N LEU A 368 -59.48 35.52 48.72
CA LEU A 368 -60.53 34.71 49.34
C LEU A 368 -60.77 35.09 50.80
N ARG A 369 -59.72 35.42 51.58
CA ARG A 369 -59.88 35.96 52.95
C ARG A 369 -60.58 37.31 52.96
N ALA A 370 -60.24 38.22 52.05
CA ALA A 370 -60.93 39.50 51.93
C ALA A 370 -62.42 39.30 51.64
N LYS A 371 -62.77 38.49 50.65
CA LYS A 371 -64.16 38.18 50.30
C LYS A 371 -64.92 37.48 51.44
N LEU A 372 -64.26 36.62 52.23
CA LEU A 372 -64.86 36.03 53.43
C LEU A 372 -65.18 37.12 54.45
N ASN A 373 -64.25 38.02 54.77
CA ASN A 373 -64.49 39.14 55.68
C ASN A 373 -65.64 40.04 55.20
N ASP A 374 -65.72 40.33 53.90
CA ASP A 374 -66.81 41.13 53.31
C ASP A 374 -68.16 40.44 53.53
N LEU A 375 -68.26 39.14 53.26
CA LEU A 375 -69.47 38.33 53.50
C LEU A 375 -69.84 38.21 54.99
N GLU A 376 -68.85 38.17 55.89
CA GLU A 376 -69.10 38.21 57.34
C GLU A 376 -69.64 39.57 57.80
N MET A 377 -69.12 40.66 57.22
CA MET A 377 -69.61 42.02 57.47
C MET A 377 -71.02 42.22 56.89
N GLU A 378 -71.34 41.67 55.72
CA GLU A 378 -72.70 41.63 55.16
C GLU A 378 -73.64 40.84 56.07
N ARG A 379 -73.30 39.60 56.44
CA ARG A 379 -74.05 38.77 57.41
C ARG A 379 -74.33 39.51 58.72
N ASP A 380 -73.36 40.22 59.26
CA ASP A 380 -73.51 40.91 60.54
C ASP A 380 -74.14 42.31 60.40
N ASN A 381 -74.24 42.87 59.18
CA ASN A 381 -75.16 43.97 58.86
C ASN A 381 -76.61 43.46 58.77
N GLU A 382 -76.86 42.33 58.08
CA GLU A 382 -78.17 41.69 58.00
C GLU A 382 -78.68 41.27 59.39
N ARG A 383 -77.81 40.73 60.24
CA ARG A 383 -78.12 40.41 61.64
C ARG A 383 -78.63 41.64 62.40
N ARG A 384 -77.89 42.77 62.36
CA ARG A 384 -78.31 44.03 63.00
C ARG A 384 -79.63 44.54 62.45
N ARG A 385 -79.85 44.44 61.13
CA ARG A 385 -81.12 44.82 60.50
C ARG A 385 -82.29 43.92 60.90
N MET A 386 -82.05 42.63 61.11
CA MET A 386 -83.03 41.69 61.66
C MET A 386 -83.35 42.00 63.13
N GLU A 387 -82.35 42.41 63.92
CA GLU A 387 -82.53 42.87 65.30
C GLU A 387 -83.37 44.16 65.34
N GLU A 388 -83.03 45.17 64.54
CA GLU A 388 -83.81 46.41 64.34
C GLU A 388 -85.27 46.13 63.94
N LEU A 389 -85.49 45.27 62.94
CA LEU A 389 -86.84 44.91 62.48
C LEU A 389 -87.64 44.11 63.54
N VAL A 390 -86.99 43.34 64.41
CA VAL A 390 -87.65 42.66 65.53
C VAL A 390 -88.08 43.67 66.61
N GLU A 391 -87.26 44.68 66.90
CA GLU A 391 -87.64 45.78 67.80
C GLU A 391 -88.79 46.63 67.22
N GLU A 392 -88.75 46.99 65.93
CA GLU A 392 -89.85 47.71 65.26
C GLU A 392 -91.15 46.90 65.28
N ASN A 393 -91.10 45.60 64.97
CA ASN A 393 -92.29 44.74 65.03
C ASN A 393 -92.88 44.65 66.45
N MET A 394 -92.04 44.57 67.49
CA MET A 394 -92.50 44.59 68.88
C MET A 394 -93.21 45.91 69.23
N LEU A 395 -92.67 47.06 68.79
CA LEU A 395 -93.29 48.37 68.97
C LEU A 395 -94.62 48.50 68.21
N LEU A 396 -94.68 48.02 66.96
CA LEU A 396 -95.89 48.03 66.13
C LEU A 396 -96.99 47.13 66.70
N GLU A 397 -96.66 45.96 67.25
CA GLU A 397 -97.65 45.07 67.87
C GLU A 397 -98.26 45.71 69.13
N ILE A 398 -97.45 46.44 69.92
CA ILE A 398 -97.93 47.25 71.05
C ILE A 398 -98.88 48.36 70.56
N GLY A 399 -98.52 49.07 69.49
CA GLY A 399 -99.36 50.10 68.88
C GLY A 399 -100.71 49.59 68.36
N GLN A 400 -100.72 48.45 67.66
CA GLN A 400 -101.97 47.82 67.19
C GLN A 400 -102.89 47.37 68.33
N LYS A 401 -102.31 46.88 69.44
CA LYS A 401 -103.07 46.49 70.66
C LYS A 401 -103.72 47.67 71.36
N GLN A 402 -103.26 48.90 71.12
CA GLN A 402 -103.89 50.14 71.61
C GLN A 402 -104.98 50.63 70.65
N THR A 403 -104.70 50.75 69.34
CA THR A 403 -105.64 51.33 68.37
C THR A 403 -106.88 50.46 68.11
N ARG A 404 -106.77 49.12 68.13
CA ARG A 404 -107.92 48.20 67.96
C ARG A 404 -109.02 48.32 69.02
N LYS A 405 -108.78 49.04 70.13
CA LYS A 405 -109.81 49.29 71.17
C LYS A 405 -110.68 50.52 70.93
N SER A 406 -110.31 51.40 69.99
CA SER A 406 -111.00 52.69 69.77
C SER A 406 -111.99 52.62 68.59
N LEU A 407 -111.56 52.08 67.45
CA LEU A 407 -112.23 52.23 66.15
C LEU A 407 -113.41 51.29 65.87
N VAL A 408 -113.96 50.60 66.88
CA VAL A 408 -115.00 49.56 66.71
C VAL A 408 -116.43 50.08 66.92
N HIS A 409 -116.62 51.35 67.28
CA HIS A 409 -117.91 51.85 67.77
C HIS A 409 -118.71 52.79 66.83
N GLU A 410 -118.09 53.50 65.89
CA GLU A 410 -118.70 54.71 65.30
C GLU A 410 -119.16 54.63 63.82
N LEU A 411 -118.89 53.55 63.09
CA LEU A 411 -119.14 53.48 61.64
C LEU A 411 -119.85 52.18 61.22
N ASN A 412 -121.17 52.10 61.44
CA ASN A 412 -121.96 50.94 60.98
C ASN A 412 -123.43 51.22 60.57
N GLU A 413 -123.86 52.48 60.37
CA GLU A 413 -125.19 52.80 59.83
C GLU A 413 -125.17 54.00 58.85
N CYS A 414 -126.18 54.03 57.95
CA CYS A 414 -126.63 55.20 57.17
C CYS A 414 -125.86 55.67 55.89
N VAL A 415 -125.34 54.77 55.05
CA VAL A 415 -124.90 55.14 53.66
C VAL A 415 -125.42 54.20 52.54
N SER A 416 -125.92 53.00 52.90
CA SER A 416 -125.97 51.84 51.99
C SER A 416 -126.99 51.83 50.83
N SER A 417 -127.85 52.85 50.66
CA SER A 417 -128.96 52.79 49.69
C SER A 417 -128.78 53.61 48.40
N ARG A 418 -127.81 54.53 48.31
CA ARG A 418 -127.67 55.44 47.15
C ARG A 418 -126.41 55.22 46.29
N VAL A 419 -125.51 54.34 46.72
CA VAL A 419 -124.23 54.05 46.05
C VAL A 419 -124.38 53.02 44.92
N LEU A 420 -125.16 51.94 45.16
CA LEU A 420 -125.33 50.78 44.28
C LEU A 420 -125.79 51.07 42.83
N LYS A 421 -126.37 52.24 42.56
CA LYS A 421 -126.91 52.56 41.23
C LYS A 421 -125.89 53.22 40.30
N LEU A 422 -124.91 53.95 40.83
CA LEU A 422 -123.78 54.53 40.06
C LEU A 422 -122.58 53.57 40.02
N GLU A 423 -122.43 52.72 41.03
CA GLU A 423 -121.40 51.68 41.10
C GLU A 423 -121.45 50.66 39.95
N LYS A 424 -122.64 50.40 39.38
CA LYS A 424 -122.83 49.39 38.35
C LYS A 424 -122.30 49.84 36.99
N GLU A 425 -122.77 51.00 36.54
CA GLU A 425 -122.42 51.56 35.22
C GLU A 425 -120.92 51.90 35.14
N ASN A 426 -120.31 52.33 36.25
CA ASN A 426 -118.87 52.60 36.30
C ASN A 426 -118.02 51.31 36.26
N ARG A 427 -118.45 50.22 36.92
CA ARG A 427 -117.75 48.91 36.86
C ARG A 427 -117.78 48.30 35.45
N GLU A 428 -118.87 48.45 34.70
CA GLU A 428 -119.00 47.89 33.35
C GLU A 428 -118.05 48.57 32.34
N LEU A 429 -117.77 49.87 32.51
CA LEU A 429 -116.73 50.58 31.76
C LEU A 429 -115.32 50.24 32.24
N GLN A 430 -115.09 50.22 33.55
CA GLN A 430 -113.76 50.00 34.14
C GLN A 430 -113.21 48.61 33.80
N THR A 431 -114.02 47.56 33.94
CA THR A 431 -113.67 46.17 33.55
C THR A 431 -113.47 45.97 32.05
N SER A 432 -113.84 46.95 31.22
CA SER A 432 -113.57 46.94 29.78
C SER A 432 -112.26 47.64 29.42
N VAL A 433 -111.84 48.65 30.22
CA VAL A 433 -110.52 49.27 30.10
C VAL A 433 -109.42 48.36 30.67
N GLU A 434 -109.70 47.65 31.76
CA GLU A 434 -108.76 46.69 32.36
C GLU A 434 -108.44 45.55 31.38
N ARG A 435 -109.47 44.94 30.76
CA ARG A 435 -109.32 43.90 29.73
C ARG A 435 -108.48 44.35 28.52
N LEU A 436 -108.69 45.58 28.02
CA LEU A 436 -107.90 46.14 26.92
C LEU A 436 -106.43 46.42 27.30
N LYS A 437 -106.13 46.63 28.59
CA LYS A 437 -104.74 46.74 29.09
C LYS A 437 -104.11 45.36 29.24
N GLU A 438 -104.84 44.38 29.74
CA GLU A 438 -104.40 42.98 29.84
C GLU A 438 -104.08 42.42 28.45
N GLU A 439 -104.95 42.64 27.46
CA GLU A 439 -104.70 42.29 26.05
C GLU A 439 -103.46 43.00 25.48
N ASN A 440 -103.18 44.25 25.86
CA ASN A 440 -101.98 44.98 25.43
C ASN A 440 -100.70 44.41 26.07
N HIS A 441 -100.73 44.11 27.37
CA HIS A 441 -99.60 43.49 28.07
C HIS A 441 -99.29 42.09 27.51
N LEU A 442 -100.31 41.25 27.28
CA LEU A 442 -100.16 39.95 26.63
C LEU A 442 -99.55 40.06 25.23
N LEU A 443 -99.95 41.06 24.43
CA LEU A 443 -99.31 41.33 23.13
C LEU A 443 -97.85 41.77 23.26
N GLN A 444 -97.51 42.57 24.28
CA GLN A 444 -96.14 43.02 24.52
C GLN A 444 -95.24 41.88 25.02
N GLU A 445 -95.74 41.01 25.90
CA GLU A 445 -95.06 39.79 26.35
C GLU A 445 -94.84 38.81 25.20
N GLN A 446 -95.84 38.61 24.32
CA GLN A 446 -95.68 37.79 23.11
C GLN A 446 -94.63 38.36 22.14
N GLN A 447 -94.52 39.69 22.01
CA GLN A 447 -93.46 40.33 21.20
C GLN A 447 -92.06 40.14 21.81
N LEU A 448 -91.92 40.24 23.13
CA LEU A 448 -90.65 39.96 23.80
C LEU A 448 -90.26 38.48 23.66
N HIS A 449 -91.19 37.56 23.94
CA HIS A 449 -90.93 36.13 23.85
C HIS A 449 -90.58 35.67 22.43
N THR A 450 -91.23 36.22 21.39
CA THR A 450 -90.86 35.93 20.00
C THR A 450 -89.51 36.54 19.60
N GLN A 451 -89.09 37.67 20.19
CA GLN A 451 -87.75 38.21 20.01
C GLN A 451 -86.67 37.37 20.73
N GLU A 452 -86.98 36.82 21.90
CA GLU A 452 -86.10 35.91 22.66
C GLU A 452 -85.90 34.60 21.90
N LEU A 453 -86.99 33.94 21.47
CA LEU A 453 -86.94 32.76 20.60
C LEU A 453 -86.18 33.05 19.29
N GLY A 454 -86.27 34.26 18.74
CA GLY A 454 -85.48 34.68 17.59
C GLY A 454 -83.97 34.71 17.87
N ARG A 455 -83.56 35.25 19.03
CA ARG A 455 -82.16 35.28 19.48
C ARG A 455 -81.63 33.88 19.78
N GLU A 456 -82.43 33.03 20.43
CA GLU A 456 -82.05 31.65 20.72
C GLU A 456 -81.86 30.84 19.44
N ASN A 457 -82.80 30.90 18.49
CA ASN A 457 -82.67 30.25 17.18
C ASN A 457 -81.43 30.72 16.41
N GLN A 458 -81.11 32.02 16.44
CA GLN A 458 -79.88 32.52 15.83
C GLN A 458 -78.62 32.04 16.58
N GLY A 459 -78.68 31.92 17.90
CA GLY A 459 -77.63 31.29 18.72
C GLY A 459 -77.41 29.82 18.38
N PHE A 460 -78.49 29.05 18.18
CA PHE A 460 -78.43 27.66 17.72
C PHE A 460 -77.88 27.55 16.29
N SER A 461 -78.31 28.40 15.35
CA SER A 461 -77.77 28.42 13.97
C SER A 461 -76.26 28.66 13.97
N ASN A 462 -75.80 29.70 14.68
CA ASN A 462 -74.37 30.01 14.84
C ASN A 462 -73.57 28.87 15.49
N LYS A 463 -74.21 28.02 16.32
CA LYS A 463 -73.58 26.86 16.95
C LYS A 463 -73.56 25.64 16.03
N ILE A 464 -74.60 25.45 15.21
CA ILE A 464 -74.66 24.42 14.17
C ILE A 464 -73.59 24.67 13.11
N GLU A 465 -73.45 25.91 12.61
CA GLU A 465 -72.42 26.28 11.63
C GLU A 465 -70.99 26.02 12.17
N ARG A 466 -70.73 26.36 13.43
CA ARG A 466 -69.43 26.06 14.09
C ARG A 466 -69.18 24.57 14.22
N LEU A 467 -70.20 23.78 14.57
CA LEU A 467 -70.07 22.31 14.66
C LEU A 467 -69.88 21.67 13.29
N GLN A 468 -70.52 22.20 12.23
CA GLN A 468 -70.28 21.76 10.85
C GLN A 468 -68.87 22.09 10.38
N GLY A 469 -68.35 23.30 10.68
CA GLY A 469 -66.97 23.68 10.36
C GLY A 469 -65.94 22.81 11.07
N LEU A 470 -66.15 22.49 12.35
CA LEU A 470 -65.30 21.57 13.11
C LEU A 470 -65.36 20.13 12.56
N LEU A 471 -66.55 19.65 12.19
CA LEU A 471 -66.73 18.30 11.62
C LEU A 471 -66.04 18.16 10.25
N GLU A 472 -66.13 19.17 9.39
CA GLU A 472 -65.45 19.15 8.08
C GLU A 472 -63.92 19.31 8.23
N GLN A 473 -63.46 20.08 9.22
CA GLN A 473 -62.04 20.12 9.58
C GLN A 473 -61.54 18.76 10.09
N GLU A 474 -62.30 18.09 10.97
CA GLU A 474 -61.99 16.74 11.45
C GLU A 474 -61.94 15.74 10.29
N ARG A 475 -62.93 15.78 9.38
CA ARG A 475 -63.01 14.95 8.18
C ARG A 475 -61.78 15.12 7.27
N LEU A 476 -61.31 16.36 7.08
CA LEU A 476 -60.10 16.65 6.32
C LEU A 476 -58.85 16.10 7.05
N THR A 477 -58.70 16.33 8.35
CA THR A 477 -57.55 15.79 9.09
C THR A 477 -57.52 14.26 9.14
N ASN A 478 -58.68 13.60 9.17
CA ASN A 478 -58.76 12.14 9.06
C ASN A 478 -58.35 11.66 7.66
N GLN A 479 -58.79 12.35 6.60
CA GLN A 479 -58.38 12.04 5.22
C GLN A 479 -56.87 12.24 4.99
N ASP A 480 -56.28 13.28 5.57
CA ASP A 480 -54.83 13.51 5.52
C ASP A 480 -54.07 12.39 6.27
N MET A 481 -54.54 12.02 7.47
CA MET A 481 -53.96 10.93 8.28
C MET A 481 -54.12 9.54 7.63
N GLU A 482 -55.21 9.28 6.91
CA GLU A 482 -55.39 8.09 6.09
C GLU A 482 -54.37 8.04 4.94
N SER A 483 -54.15 9.17 4.26
CA SER A 483 -53.16 9.23 3.16
C SER A 483 -51.72 9.01 3.65
N LEU A 484 -51.35 9.62 4.78
CA LEU A 484 -50.07 9.38 5.45
C LEU A 484 -49.93 7.93 5.91
N GLY A 485 -51.00 7.31 6.41
CA GLY A 485 -51.05 5.90 6.75
C GLY A 485 -50.82 4.98 5.56
N GLU A 486 -51.38 5.29 4.39
CA GLU A 486 -51.10 4.56 3.15
C GLU A 486 -49.64 4.71 2.69
N GLU A 487 -49.06 5.91 2.79
CA GLU A 487 -47.67 6.16 2.39
C GLU A 487 -46.68 5.43 3.28
N ILE A 488 -46.85 5.50 4.61
CA ILE A 488 -46.07 4.72 5.58
C ILE A 488 -46.20 3.22 5.33
N LEU A 489 -47.39 2.73 4.94
CA LEU A 489 -47.60 1.31 4.65
C LEU A 489 -46.95 0.88 3.31
N LYS A 490 -46.91 1.75 2.30
CA LYS A 490 -46.17 1.53 1.04
C LYS A 490 -44.66 1.53 1.28
N GLU A 491 -44.15 2.48 2.07
CA GLU A 491 -42.74 2.55 2.45
C GLU A 491 -42.30 1.34 3.27
N LYS A 492 -43.07 0.96 4.30
CA LYS A 492 -42.86 -0.28 5.06
C LYS A 492 -42.74 -1.50 4.14
N LEU A 493 -43.67 -1.68 3.20
CA LEU A 493 -43.63 -2.82 2.26
C LEU A 493 -42.43 -2.79 1.32
N ASN A 494 -41.84 -1.62 1.05
CA ASN A 494 -40.60 -1.51 0.28
C ASN A 494 -39.38 -1.83 1.16
N LEU A 495 -39.31 -1.30 2.38
CA LEU A 495 -38.25 -1.63 3.35
C LEU A 495 -38.24 -3.12 3.70
N GLU A 496 -39.40 -3.77 3.81
CA GLU A 496 -39.51 -5.22 4.01
C GLU A 496 -38.95 -6.01 2.82
N ARG A 497 -39.18 -5.56 1.58
CA ARG A 497 -38.57 -6.16 0.36
C ARG A 497 -37.06 -5.94 0.32
N ASP A 498 -36.60 -4.73 0.59
CA ASP A 498 -35.18 -4.38 0.56
C ASP A 498 -34.42 -5.19 1.63
N VAL A 499 -34.96 -5.31 2.85
CA VAL A 499 -34.41 -6.19 3.89
C VAL A 499 -34.40 -7.67 3.45
N HIS A 500 -35.44 -8.15 2.76
CA HIS A 500 -35.44 -9.52 2.23
C HIS A 500 -34.38 -9.74 1.13
N THR A 501 -34.19 -8.80 0.21
CA THR A 501 -33.15 -8.91 -0.84
C THR A 501 -31.74 -8.79 -0.26
N LEU A 502 -31.52 -7.88 0.70
CA LEU A 502 -30.25 -7.74 1.41
C LEU A 502 -29.91 -8.98 2.25
N ARG A 503 -30.90 -9.64 2.86
CA ARG A 503 -30.69 -10.93 3.53
C ARG A 503 -30.28 -12.00 2.52
N ALA A 504 -31.05 -12.21 1.46
CA ALA A 504 -30.74 -13.21 0.43
C ALA A 504 -29.34 -13.01 -0.20
N GLU A 505 -28.93 -11.76 -0.43
CA GLU A 505 -27.59 -11.43 -0.94
C GLU A 505 -26.48 -11.67 0.11
N LYS A 506 -26.77 -11.47 1.41
CA LYS A 506 -25.82 -11.80 2.48
C LYS A 506 -25.73 -13.30 2.73
N ASP A 507 -26.84 -14.02 2.68
CA ASP A 507 -26.89 -15.47 2.79
C ASP A 507 -26.15 -16.13 1.61
N ARG A 508 -26.27 -15.56 0.40
CA ARG A 508 -25.44 -15.92 -0.78
C ARG A 508 -23.96 -15.66 -0.52
N GLN A 509 -23.59 -14.46 -0.08
CA GLN A 509 -22.19 -14.12 0.21
C GLN A 509 -21.57 -14.99 1.32
N ILE A 510 -22.34 -15.36 2.35
CA ILE A 510 -21.91 -16.30 3.38
C ILE A 510 -21.68 -17.69 2.77
N SER A 511 -22.62 -18.19 1.97
CA SER A 511 -22.49 -19.50 1.29
C SER A 511 -21.26 -19.56 0.38
N GLU A 512 -20.95 -18.48 -0.32
CA GLU A 512 -19.76 -18.37 -1.17
C GLU A 512 -18.47 -18.39 -0.34
N LEU A 513 -18.37 -17.57 0.72
CA LEU A 513 -17.23 -17.58 1.64
C LEU A 513 -17.06 -18.91 2.39
N GLU A 514 -18.14 -19.61 2.71
CA GLU A 514 -18.10 -20.97 3.28
C GLU A 514 -17.57 -22.00 2.27
N SER A 515 -17.94 -21.87 0.99
CA SER A 515 -17.39 -22.72 -0.08
C SER A 515 -15.91 -22.45 -0.36
N GLU A 516 -15.47 -21.18 -0.40
CA GLU A 516 -14.06 -20.80 -0.54
C GLU A 516 -13.24 -21.31 0.65
N LYS A 517 -13.76 -21.15 1.87
CA LYS A 517 -13.15 -21.69 3.09
C LYS A 517 -13.03 -23.21 3.04
N GLN A 518 -14.03 -23.94 2.55
CA GLN A 518 -13.95 -25.38 2.39
C GLN A 518 -12.90 -25.77 1.35
N HIS A 519 -12.88 -25.14 0.18
CA HIS A 519 -11.87 -25.39 -0.85
C HIS A 519 -10.44 -25.08 -0.38
N LEU A 520 -10.23 -24.01 0.39
CA LEU A 520 -8.94 -23.72 1.03
C LEU A 520 -8.59 -24.77 2.09
N SER A 521 -9.56 -25.25 2.88
CA SER A 521 -9.34 -26.34 3.84
C SER A 521 -8.95 -27.65 3.16
N ASP A 522 -9.61 -28.00 2.05
CA ASP A 522 -9.33 -29.22 1.27
C ASP A 522 -7.96 -29.12 0.56
N ALA A 523 -7.60 -27.93 0.07
CA ALA A 523 -6.28 -27.66 -0.50
C ALA A 523 -5.17 -27.76 0.55
N VAL A 524 -5.36 -27.18 1.74
CA VAL A 524 -4.41 -27.29 2.86
C VAL A 524 -4.27 -28.75 3.32
N ALA A 525 -5.37 -29.50 3.42
CA ALA A 525 -5.32 -30.93 3.74
C ALA A 525 -4.54 -31.72 2.67
N SER A 526 -4.78 -31.44 1.39
CA SER A 526 -4.06 -32.07 0.27
C SER A 526 -2.55 -31.76 0.26
N LEU A 527 -2.17 -30.54 0.65
CA LEU A 527 -0.78 -30.13 0.80
C LEU A 527 -0.14 -30.77 2.04
N GLN A 528 -0.86 -30.90 3.15
CA GLN A 528 -0.40 -31.61 4.35
C GLN A 528 -0.18 -33.10 4.08
N GLU A 529 -1.10 -33.77 3.39
CA GLU A 529 -0.95 -35.19 3.00
C GLU A 529 0.25 -35.38 2.07
N ARG A 530 0.45 -34.49 1.08
CA ARG A 530 1.62 -34.52 0.19
C ARG A 530 2.93 -34.29 0.94
N ALA A 531 2.99 -33.30 1.83
CA ALA A 531 4.16 -33.00 2.63
C ALA A 531 4.49 -34.16 3.61
N GLN A 532 3.47 -34.74 4.25
CA GLN A 532 3.66 -35.92 5.10
C GLN A 532 4.18 -37.10 4.27
N SER A 533 3.55 -37.43 3.13
CA SER A 533 4.01 -38.51 2.26
C SER A 533 5.44 -38.31 1.75
N ASN A 534 5.84 -37.06 1.43
CA ASN A 534 7.22 -36.73 1.04
C ASN A 534 8.20 -36.95 2.21
N SER A 535 7.88 -36.45 3.40
CA SER A 535 8.72 -36.64 4.59
C SER A 535 8.87 -38.12 4.97
N GLU A 536 7.79 -38.91 4.89
CA GLU A 536 7.85 -40.35 5.13
C GLU A 536 8.63 -41.10 4.03
N ALA A 537 8.57 -40.65 2.77
CA ALA A 537 9.39 -41.23 1.69
C ALA A 537 10.88 -40.98 1.97
N ARG A 538 11.28 -39.73 2.18
CA ARG A 538 12.65 -39.33 2.53
C ARG A 538 13.17 -40.03 3.79
N VAL A 539 12.34 -40.19 4.83
CA VAL A 539 12.73 -40.92 6.05
C VAL A 539 12.99 -42.40 5.75
N ARG A 540 12.10 -43.10 5.03
CA ARG A 540 12.32 -44.51 4.64
C ARG A 540 13.59 -44.65 3.79
N GLU A 541 13.83 -43.72 2.89
CA GLU A 541 14.97 -43.73 2.00
C GLU A 541 16.26 -43.52 2.81
N VAL A 542 16.34 -42.48 3.67
CA VAL A 542 17.43 -42.25 4.65
C VAL A 542 17.64 -43.42 5.62
N GLU A 543 16.59 -44.15 6.02
CA GLU A 543 16.75 -45.37 6.81
C GLU A 543 17.38 -46.52 5.99
N THR A 544 17.10 -46.62 4.70
CA THR A 544 17.86 -47.55 3.85
C THR A 544 19.31 -47.08 3.78
N GLU A 545 19.56 -45.80 3.52
CA GLU A 545 20.89 -45.19 3.39
C GLU A 545 21.80 -45.41 4.61
N ASN A 546 21.26 -45.34 5.82
CA ASN A 546 22.02 -45.62 7.03
C ASN A 546 22.32 -47.11 7.21
N ARG A 547 21.34 -48.00 6.97
CA ARG A 547 21.58 -49.47 6.90
C ARG A 547 22.61 -49.82 5.82
N LEU A 548 22.59 -49.06 4.73
CA LEU A 548 23.50 -49.13 3.61
C LEU A 548 24.92 -48.69 4.03
N LEU A 549 25.10 -47.51 4.65
CA LEU A 549 26.40 -47.05 5.17
C LEU A 549 27.00 -48.00 6.20
N HIS A 550 26.23 -48.50 7.17
CA HIS A 550 26.76 -49.42 8.18
C HIS A 550 27.35 -50.70 7.57
N GLN A 551 26.73 -51.25 6.51
CA GLN A 551 27.31 -52.37 5.77
C GLN A 551 28.58 -51.98 4.99
N ASN A 552 28.67 -50.75 4.44
CA ASN A 552 29.90 -50.28 3.79
C ASN A 552 31.04 -50.11 4.81
N ILE A 553 30.75 -49.57 6.00
CA ILE A 553 31.72 -49.36 7.07
C ILE A 553 32.25 -50.69 7.62
N THR A 554 31.41 -51.72 7.74
CA THR A 554 31.86 -53.05 8.17
C THR A 554 32.75 -53.73 7.11
N ASP A 555 32.37 -53.64 5.84
CA ASP A 555 33.15 -54.22 4.74
C ASP A 555 34.50 -53.49 4.54
N THR A 556 34.56 -52.15 4.61
CA THR A 556 35.84 -51.40 4.59
C THR A 556 36.69 -51.68 5.83
N SER A 557 36.11 -51.77 7.04
CA SER A 557 36.85 -52.13 8.26
C SER A 557 37.51 -53.51 8.13
N SER A 558 36.81 -54.48 7.53
CA SER A 558 37.38 -55.82 7.29
C SER A 558 38.57 -55.81 6.32
N ARG A 559 38.54 -54.93 5.32
CA ARG A 559 39.63 -54.72 4.35
C ARG A 559 40.82 -54.01 4.98
N LEU A 560 40.58 -53.02 5.82
CA LEU A 560 41.64 -52.31 6.56
C LEU A 560 42.44 -53.29 7.44
N ALA A 561 41.75 -54.13 8.21
CA ALA A 561 42.38 -55.19 9.00
C ALA A 561 43.20 -56.18 8.12
N SER A 562 42.71 -56.54 6.93
CA SER A 562 43.47 -57.36 5.98
C SER A 562 44.75 -56.67 5.51
N LEU A 563 44.66 -55.40 5.08
CA LEU A 563 45.80 -54.62 4.59
C LEU A 563 46.85 -54.39 5.70
N GLU A 564 46.43 -54.16 6.95
CA GLU A 564 47.33 -54.06 8.10
C GLU A 564 48.13 -55.35 8.32
N THR A 565 47.54 -56.54 8.12
CA THR A 565 48.28 -57.81 8.23
C THR A 565 49.26 -58.00 7.08
N GLN A 566 48.90 -57.60 5.86
CA GLN A 566 49.81 -57.64 4.70
C GLN A 566 51.00 -56.70 4.87
N LEU A 567 50.77 -55.48 5.37
CA LEU A 567 51.82 -54.48 5.61
C LEU A 567 52.81 -54.94 6.69
N LYS A 568 52.33 -55.61 7.75
CA LYS A 568 53.22 -56.23 8.76
C LYS A 568 54.12 -57.30 8.15
N LEU A 569 53.57 -58.21 7.33
CA LEU A 569 54.35 -59.26 6.65
C LEU A 569 55.40 -58.67 5.69
N ALA A 570 55.04 -57.63 4.93
CA ALA A 570 55.98 -56.93 4.05
C ALA A 570 57.13 -56.26 4.83
N ASN A 571 56.84 -55.66 5.99
CA ASN A 571 57.87 -55.04 6.84
C ASN A 571 58.84 -56.08 7.42
N GLU A 572 58.34 -57.25 7.89
CA GLU A 572 59.23 -58.34 8.32
C GLU A 572 60.14 -58.84 7.18
N GLU A 573 59.66 -58.86 5.93
CA GLU A 573 60.48 -59.26 4.78
C GLU A 573 61.53 -58.18 4.44
N ALA A 574 61.19 -56.90 4.54
CA ALA A 574 62.15 -55.81 4.41
C ALA A 574 63.28 -55.88 5.45
N GLU A 575 62.97 -56.16 6.73
CA GLU A 575 63.98 -56.38 7.78
C GLU A 575 64.87 -57.60 7.52
N ARG A 576 64.29 -58.70 6.99
CA ARG A 576 65.04 -59.89 6.56
C ARG A 576 65.97 -59.59 5.38
N LEU A 577 65.59 -58.71 4.47
CA LEU A 577 66.42 -58.26 3.34
C LEU A 577 67.55 -57.32 3.80
N GLY A 578 67.28 -56.35 4.68
CA GLY A 578 68.33 -55.52 5.30
C GLY A 578 69.37 -56.36 6.05
N SER A 579 68.90 -57.36 6.80
CA SER A 579 69.72 -58.37 7.49
C SER A 579 70.47 -59.34 6.54
N ARG A 580 70.23 -59.28 5.23
CA ARG A 580 71.06 -59.94 4.21
C ARG A 580 72.06 -58.96 3.59
N ALA A 581 71.65 -57.73 3.30
CA ALA A 581 72.52 -56.69 2.75
C ALA A 581 73.74 -56.41 3.63
N GLY A 582 73.55 -56.21 4.95
CA GLY A 582 74.67 -55.95 5.87
C GLY A 582 75.72 -57.07 5.90
N ARG A 583 75.30 -58.33 5.72
CA ARG A 583 76.23 -59.48 5.63
C ARG A 583 76.98 -59.53 4.30
N CYS A 584 76.41 -59.03 3.21
CA CYS A 584 77.13 -58.87 1.95
C CYS A 584 78.23 -57.81 2.09
N GLU A 585 77.94 -56.66 2.72
CA GLU A 585 78.95 -55.62 2.96
C GLU A 585 80.11 -56.12 3.87
N GLU A 586 79.84 -56.99 4.86
CA GLU A 586 80.90 -57.59 5.67
C GLU A 586 81.82 -58.50 4.84
N LEU A 587 81.26 -59.30 3.94
CA LEU A 587 82.03 -60.13 3.01
C LEU A 587 82.84 -59.27 2.02
N GLU A 588 82.31 -58.14 1.53
CA GLU A 588 83.04 -57.19 0.68
C GLU A 588 84.20 -56.51 1.43
N ARG A 589 84.00 -56.17 2.70
CA ARG A 589 85.08 -55.65 3.58
C ARG A 589 86.17 -56.71 3.81
N GLU A 590 85.81 -58.00 3.83
CA GLU A 590 86.75 -59.11 3.96
C GLU A 590 87.50 -59.40 2.64
N THR A 591 86.83 -59.44 1.49
CA THR A 591 87.51 -59.58 0.19
C THR A 591 88.49 -58.43 -0.05
N ALA A 592 88.12 -57.19 0.28
CA ALA A 592 89.02 -56.04 0.19
C ALA A 592 90.24 -56.16 1.14
N ARG A 593 90.17 -56.91 2.25
CA ARG A 593 91.35 -57.23 3.08
C ARG A 593 92.24 -58.28 2.41
N LEU A 594 91.65 -59.34 1.85
CA LEU A 594 92.37 -60.39 1.14
C LEU A 594 93.10 -59.86 -0.10
N GLU A 595 92.51 -58.93 -0.85
CA GLU A 595 93.15 -58.29 -2.00
C GLU A 595 94.40 -57.48 -1.59
N ARG A 596 94.32 -56.66 -0.53
CA ARG A 596 95.51 -55.95 0.00
C ARG A 596 96.61 -56.93 0.42
N GLY A 597 96.24 -58.11 0.93
CA GLY A 597 97.15 -59.21 1.26
C GLY A 597 97.82 -59.84 0.03
N ARG A 598 97.04 -60.14 -1.02
CA ARG A 598 97.55 -60.57 -2.34
C ARG A 598 98.53 -59.56 -2.92
N ASP A 599 98.24 -58.28 -2.76
CA ASP A 599 99.05 -57.20 -3.34
C ASP A 599 100.33 -56.94 -2.54
N THR A 600 100.39 -57.28 -1.24
CA THR A 600 101.66 -57.40 -0.48
C THR A 600 102.51 -58.57 -0.98
N LEU A 601 101.93 -59.77 -1.07
CA LEU A 601 102.63 -60.97 -1.55
C LEU A 601 103.14 -60.81 -2.99
N SER A 602 102.38 -60.11 -3.84
CA SER A 602 102.79 -59.79 -5.23
C SER A 602 104.00 -58.86 -5.30
N ARG A 603 104.17 -57.95 -4.32
CA ARG A 603 105.37 -57.09 -4.20
C ARG A 603 106.58 -57.85 -3.66
N GLU A 604 106.38 -58.83 -2.79
CA GLU A 604 107.44 -59.76 -2.34
C GLU A 604 107.89 -60.69 -3.48
N LEU A 605 106.97 -61.19 -4.30
CA LEU A 605 107.32 -61.93 -5.51
C LEU A 605 108.05 -61.05 -6.55
N ALA A 606 107.72 -59.75 -6.62
CA ALA A 606 108.43 -58.81 -7.49
C ALA A 606 109.87 -58.53 -7.01
N SER A 607 110.10 -58.36 -5.70
CA SER A 607 111.46 -58.17 -5.17
C SER A 607 112.32 -59.44 -5.30
N LEU A 608 111.72 -60.62 -5.15
CA LEU A 608 112.40 -61.91 -5.39
C LEU A 608 112.79 -62.12 -6.86
N ARG A 609 112.01 -61.60 -7.83
CA ARG A 609 112.41 -61.59 -9.25
C ARG A 609 113.65 -60.74 -9.51
N VAL A 610 113.70 -59.53 -8.94
CA VAL A 610 114.87 -58.63 -9.09
C VAL A 610 116.16 -59.26 -8.53
N CYS A 611 116.08 -60.09 -7.48
CA CYS A 611 117.22 -60.87 -6.99
C CYS A 611 117.61 -62.09 -7.88
N SER A 612 116.73 -62.52 -8.80
CA SER A 612 117.02 -63.62 -9.73
C SER A 612 117.69 -63.16 -11.03
N GLU A 613 117.57 -61.87 -11.38
CA GLU A 613 117.97 -61.33 -12.69
C GLU A 613 119.45 -60.88 -12.75
N GLN A 614 120.24 -61.11 -11.70
CA GLN A 614 121.68 -60.80 -11.65
C GLN A 614 122.62 -61.96 -12.05
N SER A 615 122.09 -63.11 -12.51
CA SER A 615 122.90 -64.33 -12.71
C SER A 615 123.15 -64.76 -14.17
N GLU A 616 122.47 -64.21 -15.18
CA GLU A 616 122.58 -64.67 -16.58
C GLU A 616 122.88 -63.53 -17.56
N ALA A 617 124.11 -63.03 -17.51
CA ALA A 617 124.68 -62.24 -18.58
C ALA A 617 125.60 -63.11 -19.46
N LEU A 618 125.10 -63.56 -20.63
CA LEU A 618 125.84 -63.83 -21.89
C LEU A 618 124.97 -64.58 -22.92
N GLU A 619 124.53 -63.91 -24.01
CA GLU A 619 124.79 -64.27 -25.43
C GLU A 619 123.88 -63.52 -26.46
N LYS A 620 124.45 -62.49 -27.11
CA LYS A 620 124.35 -62.13 -28.55
C LYS A 620 123.00 -61.78 -29.27
N GLN A 621 122.87 -60.47 -29.56
CA GLN A 621 123.04 -59.84 -30.90
C GLN A 621 121.83 -59.50 -31.84
N ALA A 622 121.80 -58.22 -32.30
CA ALA A 622 121.08 -57.58 -33.45
C ALA A 622 119.52 -57.49 -33.40
N GLN A 623 118.75 -56.60 -34.09
CA GLN A 623 118.85 -55.28 -34.80
C GLN A 623 117.39 -54.81 -35.15
N GLY A 624 116.99 -53.57 -35.47
CA GLY A 624 117.61 -52.22 -35.42
C GLY A 624 116.85 -51.13 -36.23
N GLU A 625 116.60 -49.93 -35.65
CA GLU A 625 116.37 -48.58 -36.28
C GLU A 625 115.11 -48.24 -37.13
N GLN A 626 114.70 -46.98 -37.43
CA GLN A 626 114.75 -45.66 -36.70
C GLN A 626 113.94 -44.50 -37.38
N GLN A 627 113.15 -43.76 -36.58
CA GLN A 627 112.61 -42.35 -36.58
C GLN A 627 112.68 -41.30 -37.77
N ARG A 628 111.53 -40.57 -37.98
CA ARG A 628 111.22 -39.08 -37.87
C ARG A 628 111.75 -37.99 -38.88
N LEU A 629 111.37 -36.68 -38.87
CA LEU A 629 110.11 -35.84 -38.63
C LEU A 629 110.45 -34.30 -38.59
N GLY A 630 109.73 -33.38 -39.30
CA GLY A 630 109.70 -31.89 -39.04
C GLY A 630 109.67 -31.00 -40.32
N ARG A 631 108.69 -30.08 -40.55
CA ARG A 631 108.44 -28.67 -40.08
C ARG A 631 109.32 -27.59 -40.78
N GLN A 632 108.76 -26.65 -41.58
CA GLN A 632 108.12 -25.33 -41.24
C GLN A 632 109.14 -24.28 -40.69
N GLU A 633 109.14 -22.98 -41.03
CA GLU A 633 108.02 -22.03 -41.31
C GLU A 633 108.50 -20.71 -42.02
N ALA A 634 107.61 -20.01 -42.76
CA ALA A 634 107.58 -18.55 -43.07
C ALA A 634 108.82 -17.86 -43.75
N GLU A 635 108.85 -16.60 -44.24
CA GLU A 635 107.93 -15.44 -44.21
C GLU A 635 107.73 -14.72 -45.58
N HIS A 636 106.68 -13.90 -45.58
CA HIS A 636 106.07 -13.02 -46.58
C HIS A 636 106.90 -11.89 -47.28
N SER A 637 106.38 -11.47 -48.45
CA SER A 637 106.07 -10.07 -48.83
C SER A 637 106.99 -9.22 -49.73
N LEU A 638 106.39 -8.77 -50.85
CA LEU A 638 106.55 -7.50 -51.58
C LEU A 638 107.96 -7.03 -52.03
N LEU A 639 108.14 -6.97 -53.35
CA LEU A 639 108.37 -5.66 -53.99
C LEU A 639 107.89 -5.61 -55.45
N SER A 640 107.61 -4.37 -55.88
CA SER A 640 107.19 -3.89 -57.20
C SER A 640 107.86 -4.63 -58.37
N LYS A 641 107.13 -5.11 -59.40
CA LYS A 641 106.58 -4.29 -60.50
C LYS A 641 107.62 -3.33 -61.11
N GLU A 642 108.19 -3.71 -62.25
CA GLU A 642 108.56 -2.76 -63.31
C GLU A 642 108.56 -3.48 -64.69
N ASN A 643 108.51 -2.70 -65.78
CA ASN A 643 108.85 -3.11 -67.15
C ASN A 643 108.00 -4.20 -67.84
N LEU A 644 106.68 -4.05 -67.70
CA LEU A 644 105.79 -3.66 -68.81
C LEU A 644 106.47 -3.53 -70.21
N ASP A 645 105.90 -4.10 -71.26
CA ASP A 645 105.99 -3.75 -72.70
C ASP A 645 107.23 -3.03 -73.29
N LEU A 646 107.95 -3.71 -74.21
CA LEU A 646 108.43 -3.10 -75.47
C LEU A 646 108.87 -4.17 -76.51
N ARG A 647 107.91 -4.96 -77.05
CA ARG A 647 108.01 -5.55 -78.41
C ARG A 647 106.73 -6.12 -79.03
N CYS A 648 105.56 -5.54 -78.70
CA CYS A 648 104.42 -5.63 -79.61
C CYS A 648 104.66 -4.75 -80.85
N SER A 649 105.22 -5.30 -81.94
CA SER A 649 105.13 -4.70 -83.29
C SER A 649 105.59 -5.64 -84.43
N MET A 650 104.79 -6.66 -84.79
CA MET A 650 104.79 -7.24 -86.16
C MET A 650 103.52 -8.07 -86.51
N GLU A 651 102.90 -8.79 -85.56
CA GLU A 651 101.77 -9.72 -85.86
C GLU A 651 100.40 -9.02 -86.15
N ASN A 652 100.42 -7.74 -86.54
CA ASN A 652 99.21 -6.90 -86.70
C ASN A 652 98.49 -7.04 -88.06
N LEU A 653 98.82 -8.07 -88.87
CA LEU A 653 98.26 -8.27 -90.22
C LEU A 653 97.60 -9.64 -90.46
N ARG A 654 97.30 -10.40 -89.40
CA ARG A 654 96.57 -11.69 -89.49
C ARG A 654 95.32 -11.81 -88.61
N SER A 655 95.06 -10.85 -87.72
CA SER A 655 93.99 -10.89 -86.71
C SER A 655 92.65 -10.30 -87.13
N SER A 656 92.52 -9.78 -88.35
CA SER A 656 91.29 -9.12 -88.85
C SER A 656 90.29 -10.06 -89.53
N SER A 657 90.71 -11.25 -89.99
CA SER A 657 89.83 -12.16 -90.74
C SER A 657 89.04 -13.13 -89.84
N THR A 658 89.65 -13.64 -88.77
CA THR A 658 89.01 -14.60 -87.85
C THR A 658 87.97 -13.96 -86.91
N ARG A 659 88.04 -12.65 -86.68
CA ARG A 659 87.11 -11.92 -85.77
C ARG A 659 85.68 -11.76 -86.29
N LEU A 660 85.45 -11.93 -87.59
CA LEU A 660 84.10 -11.89 -88.17
C LEU A 660 83.31 -13.20 -87.98
N ALA A 661 84.01 -14.34 -87.84
CA ALA A 661 83.36 -15.63 -87.65
C ALA A 661 82.80 -15.79 -86.22
N SER A 662 83.60 -15.49 -85.18
CA SER A 662 83.17 -15.67 -83.79
C SER A 662 81.95 -14.82 -83.43
N LEU A 663 81.93 -13.55 -83.86
CA LEU A 663 80.79 -12.65 -83.65
C LEU A 663 79.50 -13.15 -84.35
N GLN A 664 79.61 -13.95 -85.41
CA GLN A 664 78.47 -14.50 -86.14
C GLN A 664 77.88 -15.75 -85.47
N ASP A 665 78.62 -16.42 -84.59
CA ASP A 665 78.12 -17.54 -83.78
C ASP A 665 77.63 -17.08 -82.41
N GLU A 666 78.33 -16.14 -81.75
CA GLU A 666 77.85 -15.47 -80.53
C GLU A 666 76.45 -14.84 -80.74
N HIS A 667 76.22 -14.19 -81.89
CA HIS A 667 74.91 -13.60 -82.23
C HIS A 667 73.80 -14.66 -82.42
N LYS A 668 74.13 -15.90 -82.83
CA LYS A 668 73.15 -17.00 -82.92
C LYS A 668 72.80 -17.54 -81.54
N GLU A 669 73.79 -17.68 -80.66
CA GLU A 669 73.58 -18.20 -79.31
C GLU A 669 72.74 -17.23 -78.45
N VAL A 670 73.06 -15.93 -78.50
CA VAL A 670 72.24 -14.88 -77.86
C VAL A 670 70.82 -14.83 -78.44
N GLN A 671 70.65 -15.05 -79.75
CA GLN A 671 69.33 -15.14 -80.38
C GLN A 671 68.53 -16.36 -79.90
N GLY A 672 69.18 -17.52 -79.72
CA GLY A 672 68.57 -18.71 -79.14
C GLY A 672 68.15 -18.51 -77.68
N GLN A 673 69.03 -17.95 -76.85
CA GLN A 673 68.72 -17.61 -75.45
C GLN A 673 67.57 -16.62 -75.35
N THR A 674 67.48 -15.64 -76.26
CA THR A 674 66.36 -14.69 -76.34
C THR A 674 65.03 -15.39 -76.64
N GLN A 675 65.01 -16.37 -77.56
CA GLN A 675 63.80 -17.13 -77.90
C GLN A 675 63.34 -18.07 -76.76
N ASP A 676 64.28 -18.68 -76.04
CA ASP A 676 63.96 -19.51 -74.87
C ASP A 676 63.44 -18.69 -73.69
N LEU A 677 63.95 -17.47 -73.48
CA LEU A 677 63.41 -16.51 -72.51
C LEU A 677 62.01 -16.03 -72.91
N GLN A 678 61.75 -15.78 -74.19
CA GLN A 678 60.40 -15.45 -74.67
C GLN A 678 59.40 -16.58 -74.42
N ARG A 679 59.78 -17.85 -74.65
CA ARG A 679 58.90 -19.00 -74.38
C ARG A 679 58.51 -19.09 -72.91
N LYS A 680 59.48 -18.98 -71.99
CA LYS A 680 59.24 -19.00 -70.54
C LYS A 680 58.37 -17.83 -70.06
N LEU A 681 58.45 -16.68 -70.72
CA LEU A 681 57.63 -15.51 -70.39
C LEU A 681 56.18 -15.68 -70.88
N GLU A 682 55.95 -16.31 -72.02
CA GLU A 682 54.61 -16.72 -72.48
C GLU A 682 54.00 -17.82 -71.60
N GLU A 683 54.80 -18.81 -71.17
CA GLU A 683 54.38 -19.86 -70.23
C GLU A 683 53.94 -19.26 -68.88
N ALA A 684 54.77 -18.42 -68.26
CA ALA A 684 54.45 -17.73 -67.01
C ALA A 684 53.23 -16.79 -67.13
N ARG A 685 53.00 -16.17 -68.30
CA ARG A 685 51.77 -15.41 -68.59
C ARG A 685 50.53 -16.31 -68.64
N GLY A 686 50.65 -17.49 -69.24
CA GLY A 686 49.58 -18.49 -69.29
C GLY A 686 49.18 -18.97 -67.89
N GLU A 687 50.17 -19.23 -67.02
CA GLU A 687 49.96 -19.62 -65.63
C GLU A 687 49.31 -18.50 -64.82
N ALA A 688 49.86 -17.28 -64.84
CA ALA A 688 49.29 -16.13 -64.13
C ALA A 688 47.86 -15.79 -64.59
N GLN A 689 47.54 -15.94 -65.89
CA GLN A 689 46.17 -15.77 -66.40
C GLN A 689 45.24 -16.91 -65.99
N GLY A 690 45.78 -18.13 -65.80
CA GLY A 690 45.07 -19.27 -65.23
C GLY A 690 44.75 -19.07 -63.74
N GLU A 691 45.70 -18.55 -62.96
CA GLU A 691 45.52 -18.22 -61.54
C GLU A 691 44.53 -17.07 -61.34
N LYS A 692 44.63 -15.99 -62.12
CA LYS A 692 43.63 -14.90 -62.09
C LYS A 692 42.19 -15.42 -62.28
N LYS A 693 41.98 -16.31 -63.26
CA LYS A 693 40.66 -16.95 -63.50
C LYS A 693 40.23 -17.91 -62.39
N ARG A 694 41.15 -18.41 -61.55
CA ARG A 694 40.81 -19.18 -60.33
C ARG A 694 40.43 -18.24 -59.19
N ALA A 695 41.16 -17.14 -58.99
CA ALA A 695 40.86 -16.12 -58.00
C ALA A 695 39.46 -15.50 -58.23
N GLU A 696 39.17 -15.03 -59.46
CA GLU A 696 37.87 -14.47 -59.85
C GLU A 696 36.70 -15.45 -59.56
N ARG A 697 36.90 -16.75 -59.76
CA ARG A 697 35.90 -17.79 -59.46
C ARG A 697 35.72 -18.04 -57.97
N LEU A 698 36.78 -17.98 -57.17
CA LEU A 698 36.70 -18.09 -55.72
C LEU A 698 36.00 -16.88 -55.12
N GLU A 699 36.33 -15.67 -55.60
CA GLU A 699 35.70 -14.41 -55.22
C GLU A 699 34.19 -14.43 -55.51
N GLN A 700 33.76 -14.83 -56.71
CA GLN A 700 32.34 -15.00 -57.05
C GLN A 700 31.64 -16.01 -56.13
N ASN A 701 32.26 -17.15 -55.83
CA ASN A 701 31.69 -18.16 -54.92
C ASN A 701 31.56 -17.65 -53.47
N MET A 702 32.51 -16.83 -53.01
CA MET A 702 32.45 -16.21 -51.68
C MET A 702 31.38 -15.12 -51.62
N ALA A 703 31.27 -14.28 -52.65
CA ALA A 703 30.21 -13.27 -52.76
C ALA A 703 28.81 -13.90 -52.82
N GLU A 704 28.62 -14.99 -53.58
CA GLU A 704 27.32 -15.66 -53.67
C GLU A 704 26.93 -16.35 -52.35
N LYS A 705 27.89 -16.94 -51.61
CA LYS A 705 27.69 -17.42 -50.24
C LYS A 705 27.33 -16.29 -49.29
N GLY A 706 28.01 -15.14 -49.39
CA GLY A 706 27.68 -13.93 -48.63
C GLY A 706 26.24 -13.48 -48.85
N ARG A 707 25.81 -13.32 -50.11
CA ARG A 707 24.42 -12.97 -50.45
C ARG A 707 23.42 -13.98 -49.90
N LYS A 708 23.67 -15.29 -50.07
CA LYS A 708 22.79 -16.36 -49.56
C LYS A 708 22.72 -16.44 -48.03
N ASN A 709 23.70 -15.90 -47.31
CA ASN A 709 23.65 -15.76 -45.85
C ASN A 709 22.85 -14.52 -45.45
N LEU A 710 23.13 -13.36 -46.08
CA LEU A 710 22.38 -12.12 -45.86
C LEU A 710 20.87 -12.26 -46.17
N GLU A 711 20.50 -13.04 -47.19
CA GLU A 711 19.11 -13.36 -47.52
C GLU A 711 18.43 -14.20 -46.42
N LYS A 712 19.16 -15.15 -45.80
CA LYS A 712 18.66 -15.94 -44.67
C LYS A 712 18.54 -15.12 -43.39
N GLU A 713 19.47 -14.20 -43.15
CA GLU A 713 19.43 -13.30 -42.00
C GLU A 713 18.30 -12.28 -42.16
N SER A 714 18.14 -11.66 -43.34
CA SER A 714 17.00 -10.79 -43.64
C SER A 714 15.65 -11.52 -43.49
N TRP A 715 15.56 -12.79 -43.91
CA TRP A 715 14.36 -13.59 -43.71
C TRP A 715 14.08 -13.87 -42.23
N ARG A 716 15.10 -14.31 -41.46
CA ARG A 716 14.99 -14.55 -40.01
C ARG A 716 14.55 -13.30 -39.25
N SER A 717 15.19 -12.16 -39.52
CA SER A 717 14.82 -10.88 -38.89
C SER A 717 13.39 -10.47 -39.23
N ARG A 718 12.89 -10.79 -40.43
CA ARG A 718 11.51 -10.51 -40.82
C ARG A 718 10.51 -11.38 -40.08
N THR A 719 10.75 -12.70 -40.00
CA THR A 719 9.91 -13.61 -39.19
C THR A 719 9.94 -13.28 -37.70
N LEU A 720 11.05 -12.74 -37.18
CA LEU A 720 11.15 -12.23 -35.81
C LEU A 720 10.34 -10.93 -35.61
N LEU A 721 10.36 -10.01 -36.57
CA LEU A 721 9.54 -8.80 -36.54
C LEU A 721 8.05 -9.13 -36.65
N GLU A 722 7.65 -9.99 -37.58
CA GLU A 722 6.26 -10.47 -37.75
C GLU A 722 5.75 -11.14 -36.45
N GLY A 723 6.58 -11.97 -35.80
CA GLY A 723 6.26 -12.55 -34.49
C GLY A 723 6.11 -11.52 -33.38
N LYS A 724 6.99 -10.51 -33.32
CA LYS A 724 6.90 -9.42 -32.34
C LYS A 724 5.74 -8.45 -32.59
N GLU A 725 5.34 -8.27 -33.85
CA GLU A 725 4.15 -7.51 -34.23
C GLU A 725 2.88 -8.23 -33.74
N MET A 726 2.79 -9.56 -33.91
CA MET A 726 1.69 -10.36 -33.34
C MET A 726 1.67 -10.36 -31.81
N GLU A 727 2.83 -10.43 -31.13
CA GLU A 727 2.91 -10.28 -29.66
C GLU A 727 2.40 -8.91 -29.20
N LEU A 728 2.73 -7.83 -29.94
CA LEU A 728 2.26 -6.47 -29.64
C LEU A 728 0.76 -6.32 -29.87
N GLU A 729 0.21 -6.89 -30.96
CA GLU A 729 -1.24 -6.94 -31.18
C GLU A 729 -1.98 -7.72 -30.08
N GLU A 730 -1.37 -8.78 -29.54
CA GLU A 730 -1.97 -9.53 -28.42
C GLU A 730 -1.91 -8.73 -27.12
N LYS A 731 -0.77 -8.10 -26.81
CA LYS A 731 -0.64 -7.22 -25.64
C LYS A 731 -1.59 -6.02 -25.73
N ALA A 732 -1.79 -5.44 -26.91
CA ALA A 732 -2.78 -4.39 -27.14
C ALA A 732 -4.23 -4.88 -26.90
N ARG A 733 -4.56 -6.11 -27.35
CA ARG A 733 -5.87 -6.73 -27.07
C ARG A 733 -6.09 -7.00 -25.57
N ARG A 734 -5.05 -7.47 -24.85
CA ARG A 734 -5.09 -7.67 -23.39
C ARG A 734 -5.23 -6.35 -22.61
N LEU A 735 -4.57 -5.28 -23.05
CA LEU A 735 -4.76 -3.94 -22.48
C LEU A 735 -6.21 -3.45 -22.68
N ALA A 736 -6.77 -3.60 -23.88
CA ALA A 736 -8.15 -3.18 -24.16
C ALA A 736 -9.21 -3.96 -23.35
N THR A 737 -8.95 -5.22 -22.94
CA THR A 737 -9.83 -5.94 -22.00
C THR A 737 -9.68 -5.41 -20.57
N VAL A 738 -8.45 -5.17 -20.10
CA VAL A 738 -8.20 -4.61 -18.75
C VAL A 738 -8.75 -3.18 -18.60
N GLU A 739 -8.65 -2.33 -19.63
CA GLU A 739 -9.27 -1.00 -19.64
C GLU A 739 -10.81 -1.08 -19.51
N LYS A 740 -11.42 -2.04 -20.19
CA LYS A 740 -12.87 -2.28 -20.14
C LYS A 740 -13.30 -2.81 -18.76
N GLU A 741 -12.52 -3.69 -18.16
CA GLU A 741 -12.74 -4.24 -16.82
C GLU A 741 -12.58 -3.15 -15.74
N GLY A 742 -11.55 -2.30 -15.86
CA GLY A 742 -11.38 -1.09 -15.04
C GLY A 742 -12.55 -0.11 -15.18
N ALA A 743 -13.11 0.05 -16.38
CA ALA A 743 -14.29 0.86 -16.62
C ALA A 743 -15.58 0.27 -16.02
N THR A 744 -15.69 -1.05 -15.87
CA THR A 744 -16.78 -1.68 -15.08
C THR A 744 -16.55 -1.55 -13.57
N LEU A 745 -15.35 -1.85 -13.08
CA LEU A 745 -14.99 -1.71 -11.66
C LEU A 745 -15.18 -0.27 -11.16
N LYS A 746 -14.89 0.74 -11.99
CA LYS A 746 -15.19 2.13 -11.67
C LYS A 746 -16.69 2.40 -11.46
N LYS A 747 -17.56 1.83 -12.29
CA LYS A 747 -19.03 1.96 -12.15
C LYS A 747 -19.54 1.25 -10.89
N ASP A 748 -18.98 0.10 -10.55
CA ASP A 748 -19.32 -0.58 -9.29
C ASP A 748 -18.79 0.16 -8.07
N MET A 749 -17.61 0.78 -8.14
CA MET A 749 -17.12 1.69 -7.10
C MET A 749 -18.03 2.93 -6.92
N GLU A 750 -18.54 3.50 -8.01
CA GLU A 750 -19.53 4.60 -7.98
C GLU A 750 -20.87 4.12 -7.39
N ARG A 751 -21.33 2.91 -7.73
CA ARG A 751 -22.53 2.28 -7.15
C ARG A 751 -22.37 2.00 -5.65
N LEU A 752 -21.25 1.44 -5.22
CA LEU A 752 -20.94 1.15 -3.83
C LEU A 752 -20.79 2.43 -2.98
N ARG A 753 -20.24 3.51 -3.54
CA ARG A 753 -20.28 4.85 -2.92
C ARG A 753 -21.71 5.34 -2.71
N GLY A 754 -22.59 5.18 -3.70
CA GLY A 754 -24.01 5.50 -3.57
C GLY A 754 -24.72 4.70 -2.45
N VAL A 755 -24.43 3.40 -2.34
CA VAL A 755 -24.94 2.56 -1.23
C VAL A 755 -24.38 3.00 0.13
N SER A 756 -23.09 3.38 0.20
CA SER A 756 -22.46 3.87 1.43
C SER A 756 -23.04 5.19 1.93
N VAL A 757 -23.44 6.10 1.02
CA VAL A 757 -24.15 7.34 1.38
C VAL A 757 -25.52 7.01 1.97
N LYS A 758 -26.33 6.18 1.29
CA LYS A 758 -27.64 5.74 1.80
C LYS A 758 -27.57 5.04 3.15
N ALA A 759 -26.56 4.19 3.36
CA ALA A 759 -26.34 3.55 4.66
C ALA A 759 -26.09 4.57 5.79
N LYS A 760 -25.33 5.64 5.51
CA LYS A 760 -25.08 6.74 6.46
C LYS A 760 -26.28 7.66 6.68
N GLU A 761 -27.27 7.65 5.78
CA GLU A 761 -28.55 8.35 5.93
C GLU A 761 -29.49 7.52 6.83
N LEU A 762 -29.68 6.24 6.49
CA LEU A 762 -30.43 5.28 7.31
C LEU A 762 -29.87 5.14 8.73
N GLU A 763 -28.55 5.21 8.92
CA GLU A 763 -27.93 5.26 10.26
C GLU A 763 -28.35 6.49 11.08
N LYS A 764 -28.50 7.66 10.45
CA LYS A 764 -28.93 8.88 11.15
C LYS A 764 -30.40 8.79 11.52
N GLU A 765 -31.24 8.31 10.60
CA GLU A 765 -32.67 8.09 10.82
C GLU A 765 -32.90 7.06 11.94
N ASN A 766 -32.17 5.94 11.93
CA ASN A 766 -32.24 4.95 13.01
C ASN A 766 -31.78 5.52 14.36
N LYS A 767 -30.71 6.33 14.38
CA LYS A 767 -30.28 7.07 15.59
C LYS A 767 -31.35 8.05 16.08
N GLU A 768 -32.07 8.72 15.19
CA GLU A 768 -33.15 9.65 15.56
C GLU A 768 -34.42 8.92 16.03
N LEU A 769 -34.82 7.85 15.37
CA LEU A 769 -35.89 6.95 15.82
C LEU A 769 -35.56 6.33 17.19
N GLN A 770 -34.29 6.03 17.47
CA GLN A 770 -33.84 5.56 18.78
C GLN A 770 -33.91 6.66 19.86
N LYS A 771 -33.64 7.93 19.53
CA LYS A 771 -33.94 9.07 20.43
C LYS A 771 -35.44 9.18 20.68
N GLN A 772 -36.27 9.18 19.65
CA GLN A 772 -37.73 9.23 19.80
C GLN A 772 -38.26 8.07 20.66
N ALA A 773 -37.78 6.84 20.45
CA ALA A 773 -38.12 5.67 21.26
C ALA A 773 -37.67 5.81 22.73
N THR A 774 -36.55 6.46 23.02
CA THR A 774 -36.14 6.72 24.41
C THR A 774 -36.93 7.87 25.06
N ILE A 775 -37.32 8.89 24.30
CA ILE A 775 -38.25 9.94 24.74
C ILE A 775 -39.61 9.30 25.08
N HIS A 776 -40.20 8.51 24.19
CA HIS A 776 -41.47 7.82 24.44
C HIS A 776 -41.39 6.87 25.65
N LYS A 777 -40.26 6.18 25.87
CA LYS A 777 -40.06 5.37 27.09
C LYS A 777 -40.01 6.23 28.37
N ARG A 778 -39.40 7.41 28.32
CA ARG A 778 -39.41 8.38 29.45
C ARG A 778 -40.82 8.91 29.71
N THR A 779 -41.55 9.34 28.68
CA THR A 779 -42.95 9.80 28.80
C THR A 779 -43.88 8.69 29.31
N LEU A 780 -43.68 7.43 28.90
CA LEU A 780 -44.43 6.30 29.43
C LEU A 780 -44.09 6.01 30.90
N ALA A 781 -42.87 6.30 31.34
CA ALA A 781 -42.47 6.17 32.74
C ALA A 781 -43.12 7.28 33.60
N THR A 782 -43.04 8.55 33.19
CA THR A 782 -43.68 9.65 33.93
C THR A 782 -45.20 9.45 34.02
N LEU A 783 -45.87 9.11 32.91
CA LEU A 783 -47.31 8.83 32.92
C LEU A 783 -47.69 7.63 33.82
N ARG A 784 -46.77 6.69 34.07
CA ARG A 784 -46.99 5.59 35.04
C ARG A 784 -46.78 6.06 36.48
N GLU A 785 -45.79 6.92 36.73
CA GLU A 785 -45.54 7.52 38.05
C GLU A 785 -46.68 8.48 38.44
N ASP A 786 -47.19 9.27 37.49
CA ASP A 786 -48.37 10.12 37.64
C ASP A 786 -49.61 9.27 37.98
N LEU A 787 -49.90 8.23 37.19
CA LEU A 787 -51.05 7.33 37.40
C LEU A 787 -50.96 6.56 38.73
N VAL A 788 -49.76 6.17 39.16
CA VAL A 788 -49.54 5.54 40.48
C VAL A 788 -49.75 6.57 41.60
N SER A 789 -49.28 7.80 41.43
CA SER A 789 -49.46 8.88 42.41
C SER A 789 -50.93 9.28 42.55
N GLU A 790 -51.66 9.38 41.44
CA GLU A 790 -53.10 9.67 41.43
C GLU A 790 -53.88 8.50 42.05
N LYS A 791 -53.54 7.24 41.72
CA LYS A 791 -54.14 6.06 42.37
C LYS A 791 -53.91 6.05 43.88
N LEU A 792 -52.70 6.38 44.36
CA LEU A 792 -52.41 6.48 45.79
C LEU A 792 -53.19 7.62 46.45
N SER A 793 -53.36 8.76 45.77
CA SER A 793 -54.20 9.87 46.21
C SER A 793 -55.67 9.46 46.36
N VAL A 794 -56.23 8.75 45.37
CA VAL A 794 -57.60 8.22 45.41
C VAL A 794 -57.77 7.16 46.51
N GLN A 795 -56.77 6.31 46.74
CA GLN A 795 -56.80 5.36 47.86
C GLN A 795 -56.74 6.07 49.22
N GLN A 796 -55.93 7.12 49.37
CA GLN A 796 -55.90 7.94 50.58
C GLN A 796 -57.25 8.64 50.82
N GLN A 797 -57.86 9.21 49.77
CA GLN A 797 -59.19 9.79 49.85
C GLN A 797 -60.27 8.77 50.25
N SER A 798 -60.19 7.51 49.79
CA SER A 798 -61.09 6.43 50.24
C SER A 798 -60.94 6.17 51.74
N VAL A 799 -59.70 6.06 52.23
CA VAL A 799 -59.42 5.83 53.66
C VAL A 799 -59.89 7.00 54.53
N ASP A 800 -59.69 8.25 54.07
CA ASP A 800 -60.16 9.43 54.79
C ASP A 800 -61.70 9.55 54.77
N LEU A 801 -62.36 9.13 53.69
CA LEU A 801 -63.83 9.03 53.61
C LEU A 801 -64.39 7.93 54.52
N GLU A 802 -63.75 6.76 54.56
CA GLU A 802 -64.09 5.66 55.47
C GLU A 802 -63.95 6.12 56.94
N ARG A 803 -62.85 6.80 57.27
CA ARG A 803 -62.63 7.37 58.61
C ARG A 803 -63.65 8.44 58.97
N LEU A 804 -64.00 9.32 58.04
CA LEU A 804 -65.04 10.34 58.24
C LEU A 804 -66.43 9.69 58.42
N ASN A 805 -66.72 8.62 57.69
CA ASN A 805 -67.96 7.85 57.87
C ASN A 805 -68.01 7.18 59.25
N GLU A 806 -66.90 6.58 59.73
CA GLU A 806 -66.82 6.10 61.11
C GLU A 806 -67.01 7.21 62.15
N GLU A 807 -66.43 8.40 61.93
CA GLU A 807 -66.59 9.56 62.82
C GLU A 807 -68.06 10.03 62.87
N LEU A 808 -68.76 10.04 61.73
CA LEU A 808 -70.20 10.33 61.65
C LEU A 808 -71.05 9.27 62.36
N GLU A 809 -70.72 7.98 62.24
CA GLU A 809 -71.41 6.92 62.97
C GLU A 809 -71.19 7.01 64.49
N LYS A 810 -69.97 7.32 64.94
CA LYS A 810 -69.65 7.56 66.35
C LYS A 810 -70.38 8.77 66.93
N MET A 811 -70.69 9.76 66.09
CA MET A 811 -71.55 10.91 66.41
C MET A 811 -73.05 10.61 66.30
N GLY A 812 -73.44 9.37 65.99
CA GLY A 812 -74.84 8.91 65.93
C GLY A 812 -75.54 9.15 64.58
N LEU A 813 -74.90 9.84 63.64
CA LEU A 813 -75.41 10.15 62.29
C LEU A 813 -75.14 9.01 61.30
N ASN A 814 -75.54 7.78 61.66
CA ASN A 814 -75.43 6.64 60.75
C ASN A 814 -76.37 6.81 59.55
N LYS A 815 -75.79 6.75 58.35
CA LYS A 815 -76.42 7.03 57.06
C LYS A 815 -77.62 6.13 56.74
N GLU A 816 -77.54 4.84 57.09
CA GLU A 816 -78.65 3.90 56.86
C GLU A 816 -79.87 4.22 57.73
N LYS A 817 -79.67 4.69 58.97
CA LYS A 817 -80.77 5.07 59.88
C LYS A 817 -81.48 6.33 59.41
N LEU A 818 -80.76 7.29 58.81
CA LEU A 818 -81.35 8.48 58.18
C LEU A 818 -82.17 8.09 56.94
N LEU A 819 -81.62 7.28 56.03
CA LEU A 819 -82.33 6.79 54.84
C LEU A 819 -83.59 5.96 55.20
N GLN A 820 -83.51 5.14 56.26
CA GLN A 820 -84.68 4.43 56.79
C GLN A 820 -85.73 5.40 57.37
N GLN A 821 -85.32 6.49 58.04
CA GLN A 821 -86.26 7.51 58.49
C GLN A 821 -86.94 8.23 57.32
N GLU A 822 -86.20 8.59 56.26
CA GLU A 822 -86.77 9.19 55.05
C GLU A 822 -87.82 8.29 54.40
N HIS A 823 -87.54 6.99 54.18
CA HIS A 823 -88.53 6.06 53.65
C HIS A 823 -89.79 5.94 54.55
N THR A 824 -89.66 5.95 55.88
CA THR A 824 -90.84 5.93 56.77
C THR A 824 -91.64 7.25 56.79
N LEU A 825 -91.04 8.36 56.37
CA LEU A 825 -91.75 9.61 56.11
C LEU A 825 -92.43 9.57 54.74
N GLU A 826 -91.75 9.08 53.72
CA GLU A 826 -92.23 8.98 52.33
C GLU A 826 -93.46 8.07 52.20
N ASP A 827 -93.46 6.89 52.85
CA ASP A 827 -94.66 6.04 52.93
C ASP A 827 -95.80 6.69 53.73
N ARG A 828 -95.49 7.53 54.73
CA ARG A 828 -96.49 8.32 55.47
C ARG A 828 -97.10 9.42 54.61
N TYR A 829 -96.30 10.11 53.79
CA TYR A 829 -96.80 11.11 52.85
C TYR A 829 -97.67 10.46 51.77
N ARG A 830 -97.23 9.36 51.16
CA ARG A 830 -98.01 8.61 50.15
C ARG A 830 -99.37 8.13 50.68
N LEU A 831 -99.41 7.69 51.94
CA LEU A 831 -100.67 7.32 52.62
C LEU A 831 -101.56 8.53 52.91
N LEU A 832 -100.97 9.71 53.18
CA LEU A 832 -101.70 10.96 53.36
C LEU A 832 -102.30 11.46 52.04
N GLU A 833 -101.51 11.42 50.96
CA GLU A 833 -101.89 11.80 49.59
C GLU A 833 -103.04 10.93 49.07
N SER A 834 -102.91 9.60 49.13
CA SER A 834 -103.99 8.69 48.71
C SER A 834 -105.30 8.92 49.45
N ARG A 835 -105.23 9.26 50.75
CA ARG A 835 -106.40 9.61 51.58
C ARG A 835 -106.95 11.01 51.27
N LEU A 836 -106.11 11.93 50.80
CA LEU A 836 -106.52 13.23 50.26
C LEU A 836 -107.22 13.05 48.90
N GLU A 837 -106.70 12.18 48.03
CA GLU A 837 -107.34 11.80 46.77
C GLU A 837 -108.70 11.15 47.00
N GLU A 838 -108.84 10.19 47.93
CA GLU A 838 -110.14 9.59 48.26
C GLU A 838 -111.15 10.65 48.72
N THR A 839 -110.75 11.59 49.57
CA THR A 839 -111.65 12.65 50.05
C THR A 839 -111.96 13.71 49.00
N VAL A 840 -111.02 14.00 48.08
CA VAL A 840 -111.25 14.84 46.90
C VAL A 840 -112.17 14.13 45.91
N GLN A 841 -112.00 12.84 45.64
CA GLN A 841 -112.87 12.05 44.76
C GLN A 841 -114.28 11.90 45.33
N GLN A 842 -114.44 11.63 46.63
CA GLN A 842 -115.76 11.64 47.28
C GLN A 842 -116.41 13.03 47.20
N THR A 843 -115.64 14.10 47.40
CA THR A 843 -116.14 15.48 47.27
C THR A 843 -116.50 15.84 45.83
N MET A 844 -115.72 15.39 44.83
CA MET A 844 -116.05 15.50 43.41
C MET A 844 -117.33 14.75 43.09
N LYS A 845 -117.47 13.49 43.51
CA LYS A 845 -118.66 12.68 43.24
C LYS A 845 -119.93 13.28 43.85
N ILE A 846 -119.86 13.81 45.08
CA ILE A 846 -120.96 14.55 45.71
C ILE A 846 -121.26 15.85 44.94
N LYS A 847 -120.24 16.55 44.40
CA LYS A 847 -120.43 17.71 43.53
C LYS A 847 -121.05 17.34 42.19
N GLU A 848 -120.64 16.24 41.56
CA GLU A 848 -121.18 15.72 40.30
C GLU A 848 -122.64 15.29 40.46
N GLU A 849 -122.98 14.51 41.48
CA GLU A 849 -124.36 14.16 41.81
C GLU A 849 -125.22 15.41 42.08
N LYS A 850 -124.64 16.42 42.73
CA LYS A 850 -125.33 17.69 43.01
C LYS A 850 -125.46 18.57 41.77
N ILE A 851 -124.45 18.62 40.90
CA ILE A 851 -124.48 19.28 39.58
C ILE A 851 -125.54 18.60 38.73
N PHE A 852 -125.53 17.28 38.58
CA PHE A 852 -126.55 16.52 37.86
C PHE A 852 -127.97 16.80 38.42
N SER A 853 -128.13 16.90 39.75
CA SER A 853 -129.41 17.29 40.37
C SER A 853 -129.83 18.74 40.06
N LEU A 854 -128.86 19.65 39.91
CA LEU A 854 -129.08 21.06 39.56
C LEU A 854 -129.31 21.24 38.06
N GLU A 855 -128.64 20.48 37.21
CA GLU A 855 -128.85 20.42 35.77
C GLU A 855 -130.23 19.85 35.45
N ARG A 856 -130.65 18.78 36.13
CA ARG A 856 -132.01 18.24 36.01
C ARG A 856 -133.07 19.28 36.40
N LYS A 857 -132.85 20.01 37.51
CA LYS A 857 -133.71 21.12 37.95
C LYS A 857 -133.65 22.33 37.02
N LEU A 858 -132.49 22.63 36.43
CA LEU A 858 -132.31 23.70 35.46
C LEU A 858 -132.98 23.36 34.13
N GLU A 859 -133.01 22.08 33.75
CA GLU A 859 -133.66 21.58 32.55
C GLU A 859 -135.19 21.47 32.72
N GLU A 860 -135.65 21.03 33.89
CA GLU A 860 -137.05 21.19 34.34
C GLU A 860 -137.46 22.67 34.33
N SER A 861 -136.61 23.57 34.85
CA SER A 861 -136.84 25.01 34.87
C SER A 861 -136.81 25.63 33.46
N LYS A 862 -135.91 25.22 32.57
CA LYS A 862 -135.88 25.64 31.15
C LYS A 862 -137.16 25.22 30.43
N LYS A 863 -137.65 23.99 30.67
CA LYS A 863 -138.93 23.49 30.15
C LYS A 863 -140.16 24.18 30.75
N LEU A 864 -140.04 24.75 31.95
CA LEU A 864 -141.04 25.64 32.53
C LEU A 864 -140.95 27.06 31.95
N ASN A 865 -139.74 27.60 31.74
CA ASN A 865 -139.48 28.95 31.26
C ASN A 865 -139.81 29.12 29.76
N THR A 866 -139.67 28.06 28.96
CA THR A 866 -140.15 28.04 27.57
C THR A 866 -141.68 27.92 27.46
N LYS A 867 -142.37 27.43 28.50
CA LYS A 867 -143.83 27.53 28.62
C LYS A 867 -144.30 28.89 29.15
N LEU A 868 -143.63 29.42 30.18
CA LEU A 868 -143.95 30.71 30.80
C LEU A 868 -143.50 31.94 29.97
N ARG A 869 -142.92 31.73 28.78
CA ARG A 869 -142.67 32.79 27.78
C ARG A 869 -143.71 32.80 26.64
N ALA A 870 -144.75 31.98 26.72
CA ALA A 870 -145.82 31.92 25.73
C ALA A 870 -147.10 32.68 26.15
N ASP A 871 -147.34 32.85 27.45
CA ASP A 871 -148.54 33.48 28.01
C ASP A 871 -148.19 34.79 28.75
N LEU A 872 -148.88 35.89 28.41
CA LEU A 872 -148.79 37.25 29.00
C LEU A 872 -147.42 37.95 28.83
N SER A 873 -147.22 39.03 28.06
CA SER A 873 -148.10 39.96 27.35
C SER A 873 -149.05 40.82 28.21
N THR A 874 -148.87 42.15 28.15
CA THR A 874 -149.59 43.25 28.87
C THR A 874 -149.44 43.25 30.40
N GLY A 875 -149.16 44.38 31.09
CA GLY A 875 -148.73 45.72 30.65
C GLY A 875 -148.77 46.76 31.80
N GLU A 876 -147.91 47.79 31.74
CA GLU A 876 -148.12 49.17 32.29
C GLU A 876 -148.29 49.35 33.84
N GLU A 877 -147.95 50.46 34.54
CA GLU A 877 -147.22 51.72 34.25
C GLU A 877 -146.86 52.52 35.55
N ASN A 878 -145.85 53.43 35.49
CA ASN A 878 -145.76 54.76 36.17
C ASN A 878 -145.73 54.91 37.74
N HIS A 879 -145.20 55.98 38.39
CA HIS A 879 -144.53 57.25 38.00
C HIS A 879 -143.75 57.96 39.17
N ASN A 880 -142.71 58.78 38.87
CA ASN A 880 -142.26 60.07 39.49
C ASN A 880 -141.92 60.26 41.01
N SER A 881 -141.12 61.25 41.50
CA SER A 881 -140.12 62.21 40.91
C SER A 881 -139.38 63.10 41.97
N HIS A 882 -138.15 63.60 41.64
CA HIS A 882 -137.49 64.87 42.10
C HIS A 882 -136.99 65.03 43.59
N HIS A 883 -136.01 65.90 43.97
CA HIS A 883 -135.05 66.81 43.28
C HIS A 883 -133.83 67.26 44.17
N HIS A 884 -132.70 67.70 43.55
CA HIS A 884 -131.63 68.68 44.00
C HIS A 884 -130.85 68.48 45.34
N SER A 885 -129.63 69.01 45.63
CA SER A 885 -128.40 69.51 44.92
C SER A 885 -127.25 69.69 46.00
N GLU A 886 -126.08 70.37 45.96
CA GLU A 886 -125.27 71.25 45.03
C GLU A 886 -123.81 71.51 45.58
N SER A 887 -122.89 72.09 44.76
CA SER A 887 -121.68 72.93 45.12
C SER A 887 -120.44 72.34 45.88
N ASP A 888 -119.18 72.87 45.87
CA ASP A 888 -118.25 73.46 44.83
C ASP A 888 -116.79 73.71 45.41
N ARG A 889 -115.73 73.83 44.56
CA ARG A 889 -114.34 74.39 44.77
C ARG A 889 -113.31 73.73 45.74
N GLY A 890 -111.97 73.97 45.63
CA GLY A 890 -111.16 74.82 44.72
C GLY A 890 -109.61 74.72 44.85
N GLN A 891 -108.85 75.44 43.99
CA GLN A 891 -107.40 75.27 43.63
C GLN A 891 -106.33 75.96 44.54
N GLY A 892 -105.03 75.61 44.36
CA GLY A 892 -103.92 76.60 44.42
C GLY A 892 -102.47 76.14 44.71
N SER A 893 -101.61 76.00 43.67
CA SER A 893 -100.12 76.12 43.75
C SER A 893 -99.49 76.10 42.34
N ALA A 894 -98.52 76.96 42.01
CA ALA A 894 -97.85 76.97 40.68
C ALA A 894 -96.47 77.67 40.59
N THR A 895 -96.01 78.41 41.62
CA THR A 895 -94.84 79.30 41.50
C THR A 895 -93.53 78.74 42.05
N ALA A 896 -93.56 77.62 42.78
CA ALA A 896 -92.37 77.05 43.45
C ALA A 896 -91.49 76.17 42.55
N GLU A 897 -92.00 75.71 41.41
CA GLU A 897 -91.32 74.70 40.56
C GLU A 897 -90.38 75.33 39.54
N LEU A 898 -90.70 76.53 39.04
CA LEU A 898 -89.92 77.25 38.03
C LEU A 898 -88.49 77.61 38.48
N LEU A 899 -88.26 77.80 39.77
CA LEU A 899 -86.93 78.08 40.32
C LEU A 899 -86.02 76.84 40.28
N LYS A 900 -86.53 75.67 40.70
CA LYS A 900 -85.78 74.41 40.73
C LYS A 900 -85.30 73.98 39.33
N ILE A 901 -86.12 74.23 38.31
CA ILE A 901 -85.78 73.92 36.91
C ILE A 901 -84.60 74.77 36.43
N LYS A 902 -84.50 76.04 36.85
CA LYS A 902 -83.42 76.95 36.43
C LYS A 902 -82.06 76.53 36.95
N ASP A 903 -81.98 76.17 38.24
CA ASP A 903 -80.70 75.78 38.85
C ASP A 903 -80.18 74.45 38.25
N HIS A 904 -81.09 73.51 37.96
CA HIS A 904 -80.75 72.22 37.35
C HIS A 904 -80.13 72.37 35.95
N ILE A 905 -80.56 73.35 35.15
CA ILE A 905 -79.98 73.63 33.82
C ILE A 905 -78.53 74.12 33.96
N ILE A 906 -78.22 74.96 34.95
CA ILE A 906 -76.87 75.51 35.16
C ILE A 906 -75.88 74.40 35.55
N ASP A 907 -76.30 73.42 36.34
CA ASP A 907 -75.44 72.29 36.69
C ASP A 907 -75.26 71.31 35.52
N ILE A 908 -76.26 71.14 34.65
CA ILE A 908 -76.12 70.41 33.38
C ILE A 908 -75.10 71.09 32.47
N GLU A 909 -75.12 72.43 32.32
CA GLU A 909 -74.16 73.18 31.50
C GLU A 909 -72.71 73.07 32.02
N LYS A 910 -72.51 73.11 33.35
CA LYS A 910 -71.19 72.87 33.96
C LYS A 910 -70.69 71.45 33.70
N ASN A 911 -71.54 70.44 33.91
CA ASN A 911 -71.18 69.04 33.69
C ASN A 911 -70.83 68.78 32.22
N ASN A 912 -71.60 69.33 31.28
CA ASN A 912 -71.34 69.23 29.85
C ASN A 912 -69.99 69.91 29.47
N SER A 913 -69.69 71.06 30.08
CA SER A 913 -68.40 71.75 29.91
C SER A 913 -67.22 70.91 30.43
N SER A 914 -67.38 70.24 31.58
CA SER A 914 -66.38 69.33 32.15
C SER A 914 -66.13 68.11 31.25
N LEU A 915 -67.21 67.47 30.76
CA LEU A 915 -67.14 66.33 29.85
C LEU A 915 -66.50 66.68 28.49
N LEU A 916 -66.71 67.90 27.98
CA LEU A 916 -66.02 68.38 26.79
C LEU A 916 -64.52 68.55 27.02
N MET A 917 -64.11 69.06 28.19
CA MET A 917 -62.70 69.19 28.56
C MET A 917 -62.03 67.81 28.74
N GLU A 918 -62.69 66.88 29.42
CA GLU A 918 -62.26 65.48 29.55
C GLU A 918 -62.15 64.78 28.18
N SER A 919 -63.14 64.94 27.30
CA SER A 919 -63.08 64.42 25.92
C SER A 919 -61.89 64.96 25.13
N SER A 920 -61.50 66.22 25.36
CA SER A 920 -60.32 66.83 24.73
C SER A 920 -59.01 66.25 25.27
N LEU A 921 -58.93 65.99 26.57
CA LEU A 921 -57.77 65.39 27.22
C LEU A 921 -57.58 63.93 26.79
N LEU A 922 -58.67 63.15 26.77
CA LEU A 922 -58.67 61.76 26.30
C LEU A 922 -58.23 61.65 24.83
N LYS A 923 -58.67 62.58 23.95
CA LYS A 923 -58.18 62.66 22.56
C LYS A 923 -56.69 62.99 22.48
N GLY A 924 -56.18 63.83 23.39
CA GLY A 924 -54.74 64.11 23.51
C GLY A 924 -53.93 62.87 23.92
N GLN A 925 -54.39 62.14 24.93
CA GLN A 925 -53.78 60.88 25.39
C GLN A 925 -53.82 59.80 24.31
N LEU A 926 -54.95 59.62 23.61
CA LEU A 926 -55.09 58.65 22.53
C LEU A 926 -54.10 58.94 21.41
N LYS A 927 -53.96 60.20 20.97
CA LYS A 927 -52.96 60.60 19.98
C LYS A 927 -51.51 60.42 20.46
N GLN A 928 -51.24 60.57 21.75
CA GLN A 928 -49.92 60.25 22.33
C GLN A 928 -49.64 58.74 22.28
N LEU A 929 -50.64 57.90 22.57
CA LEU A 929 -50.53 56.43 22.47
C LEU A 929 -50.38 55.97 21.01
N GLU A 930 -51.04 56.60 20.04
CA GLU A 930 -50.82 56.36 18.60
C GLU A 930 -49.37 56.68 18.18
N ASN A 931 -48.82 57.82 18.63
CA ASN A 931 -47.43 58.19 18.37
C ASN A 931 -46.43 57.21 19.04
N GLN A 932 -46.75 56.70 20.24
CA GLN A 932 -45.94 55.67 20.90
C GLN A 932 -46.02 54.32 20.17
N ASN A 933 -47.22 53.89 19.76
CA ASN A 933 -47.41 52.65 18.97
C ASN A 933 -46.69 52.70 17.63
N THR A 934 -46.76 53.82 16.89
CA THR A 934 -46.02 53.97 15.63
C THR A 934 -44.50 53.97 15.83
N SER A 935 -43.99 54.56 16.91
CA SER A 935 -42.58 54.47 17.29
C SER A 935 -42.14 53.04 17.61
N LEU A 936 -42.90 52.33 18.47
CA LEU A 936 -42.65 50.93 18.83
C LEU A 936 -42.75 49.99 17.62
N ASN A 937 -43.71 50.21 16.72
CA ASN A 937 -43.84 49.44 15.48
C ASN A 937 -42.66 49.67 14.54
N ASN A 938 -42.16 50.91 14.42
CA ASN A 938 -40.94 51.19 13.66
C ASN A 938 -39.69 50.51 14.27
N GLN A 939 -39.60 50.44 15.61
CA GLN A 939 -38.55 49.68 16.29
C GLN A 939 -38.69 48.17 16.07
N MET A 940 -39.91 47.63 16.12
CA MET A 940 -40.22 46.23 15.83
C MET A 940 -39.82 45.85 14.40
N MET A 941 -40.17 46.67 13.40
CA MET A 941 -39.74 46.50 12.01
C MET A 941 -38.22 46.61 11.84
N GLY A 942 -37.54 47.40 12.67
CA GLY A 942 -36.07 47.46 12.73
C GLY A 942 -35.46 46.16 13.25
N LEU A 943 -35.95 45.67 14.39
CA LEU A 943 -35.54 44.38 14.96
C LEU A 943 -35.82 43.22 14.01
N GLN A 944 -36.99 43.19 13.37
CA GLN A 944 -37.38 42.15 12.42
C GLN A 944 -36.44 42.10 11.20
N ARG A 945 -35.98 43.24 10.68
CA ARG A 945 -34.93 43.30 9.65
C ARG A 945 -33.61 42.74 10.15
N HIS A 946 -33.19 43.08 11.37
CA HIS A 946 -31.96 42.53 11.97
C HIS A 946 -32.06 41.00 12.15
N THR A 947 -33.19 40.49 12.63
CA THR A 947 -33.48 39.05 12.70
C THR A 947 -33.36 38.39 11.32
N SER A 948 -33.95 38.99 10.27
CA SER A 948 -33.80 38.48 8.90
C SER A 948 -32.34 38.42 8.44
N THR A 949 -31.56 39.49 8.64
CA THR A 949 -30.13 39.49 8.25
C THR A 949 -29.29 38.50 9.04
N LEU A 950 -29.61 38.26 10.33
CA LEU A 950 -28.94 37.23 11.14
C LEU A 950 -29.36 35.81 10.69
N GLN A 951 -30.59 35.63 10.24
CA GLN A 951 -31.07 34.36 9.69
C GLN A 951 -30.42 34.05 8.32
N GLU A 952 -30.22 35.07 7.48
CA GLU A 952 -29.44 34.96 6.24
C GLU A 952 -27.97 34.61 6.52
N GLN A 953 -27.33 35.29 7.48
CA GLN A 953 -25.94 35.01 7.90
C GLN A 953 -25.79 33.60 8.48
N ASN A 954 -26.72 33.15 9.33
CA ASN A 954 -26.73 31.76 9.81
C ASN A 954 -26.94 30.76 8.67
N SER A 955 -27.81 31.06 7.69
CA SER A 955 -27.97 30.20 6.50
C SER A 955 -26.69 30.12 5.66
N ALA A 956 -25.93 31.21 5.54
CA ALA A 956 -24.62 31.22 4.88
C ALA A 956 -23.58 30.40 5.65
N LEU A 957 -23.50 30.57 6.98
CA LEU A 957 -22.59 29.80 7.85
C LEU A 957 -22.91 28.30 7.87
N HIS A 958 -24.19 27.92 7.85
CA HIS A 958 -24.60 26.52 7.70
C HIS A 958 -24.19 25.93 6.33
N LYS A 959 -24.23 26.72 5.24
CA LYS A 959 -23.76 26.27 3.92
C LYS A 959 -22.24 26.09 3.88
N GLU A 960 -21.48 27.02 4.46
CA GLU A 960 -20.02 26.89 4.67
C GLU A 960 -19.69 25.65 5.51
N THR A 961 -20.39 25.45 6.63
CA THR A 961 -20.17 24.29 7.52
C THR A 961 -20.50 22.98 6.81
N ALA A 962 -21.60 22.91 6.05
CA ALA A 962 -21.94 21.74 5.26
C ALA A 962 -20.89 21.45 4.16
N LYS A 963 -20.36 22.49 3.49
CA LYS A 963 -19.28 22.35 2.50
C LYS A 963 -17.99 21.82 3.14
N LEU A 964 -17.55 22.40 4.26
CA LEU A 964 -16.39 21.93 5.02
C LEU A 964 -16.59 20.51 5.55
N GLN A 965 -17.81 20.13 5.94
CA GLN A 965 -18.13 18.76 6.38
C GLN A 965 -18.06 17.77 5.21
N VAL A 966 -18.50 18.14 4.00
CA VAL A 966 -18.32 17.35 2.78
C VAL A 966 -16.83 17.20 2.43
N GLU A 967 -16.06 18.28 2.44
CA GLU A 967 -14.61 18.28 2.17
C GLU A 967 -13.87 17.39 3.19
N ASN A 968 -14.13 17.55 4.48
CA ASN A 968 -13.55 16.71 5.55
C ASN A 968 -13.95 15.23 5.39
N SER A 969 -15.21 14.93 5.08
CA SER A 969 -15.65 13.55 4.81
C SER A 969 -14.99 12.94 3.56
N THR A 970 -14.68 13.78 2.55
CA THR A 970 -13.98 13.38 1.33
C THR A 970 -12.52 13.03 1.65
N ILE A 971 -11.82 13.91 2.36
CA ILE A 971 -10.44 13.69 2.82
C ILE A 971 -10.35 12.46 3.74
N SER A 972 -11.30 12.28 4.64
CA SER A 972 -11.41 11.08 5.49
C SER A 972 -11.59 9.81 4.65
N SER A 973 -12.41 9.84 3.59
CA SER A 973 -12.57 8.70 2.68
C SER A 973 -11.32 8.40 1.85
N GLN A 974 -10.54 9.43 1.47
CA GLN A 974 -9.27 9.28 0.77
C GLN A 974 -8.21 8.67 1.70
N SER A 975 -8.12 9.15 2.93
CA SER A 975 -7.24 8.58 3.97
C SER A 975 -7.58 7.12 4.25
N ALA A 976 -8.87 6.77 4.41
CA ALA A 976 -9.30 5.38 4.57
C ALA A 976 -8.98 4.52 3.34
N SER A 977 -9.12 5.05 2.12
CA SER A 977 -8.77 4.35 0.88
C SER A 977 -7.27 4.08 0.74
N LEU A 978 -6.42 5.02 1.16
CA LEU A 978 -4.96 4.85 1.17
C LEU A 978 -4.52 3.85 2.26
N MET A 979 -5.13 3.91 3.45
CA MET A 979 -4.92 2.92 4.52
C MET A 979 -5.31 1.51 4.05
N ALA A 980 -6.41 1.37 3.31
CA ALA A 980 -6.83 0.10 2.72
C ALA A 980 -5.87 -0.39 1.63
N GLN A 981 -5.35 0.50 0.77
CA GLN A 981 -4.33 0.12 -0.22
C GLN A 981 -3.03 -0.35 0.46
N ASN A 982 -2.53 0.37 1.47
CA ASN A 982 -1.33 -0.04 2.21
C ASN A 982 -1.52 -1.40 2.91
N ALA A 983 -2.70 -1.67 3.48
CA ALA A 983 -3.02 -2.97 4.08
C ALA A 983 -3.07 -4.11 3.05
N VAL A 984 -3.57 -3.84 1.83
CA VAL A 984 -3.56 -4.82 0.73
C VAL A 984 -2.13 -5.05 0.22
N LEU A 985 -1.32 -4.01 0.05
CA LEU A 985 0.09 -4.13 -0.38
C LEU A 985 0.92 -4.92 0.64
N GLN A 986 0.77 -4.62 1.95
CA GLN A 986 1.41 -5.43 3.00
C GLN A 986 0.93 -6.88 3.00
N GLY A 987 -0.37 -7.13 2.75
CA GLY A 987 -0.89 -8.49 2.56
C GLY A 987 -0.28 -9.21 1.36
N GLN A 988 -0.11 -8.51 0.23
CA GLN A 988 0.50 -9.05 -0.99
C GLN A 988 2.00 -9.32 -0.82
N SER A 989 2.74 -8.44 -0.15
CA SER A 989 4.16 -8.67 0.21
C SER A 989 4.29 -9.91 1.10
N VAL A 990 3.50 -10.04 2.16
CA VAL A 990 3.55 -11.22 3.06
C VAL A 990 3.15 -12.51 2.35
N LEU A 991 2.22 -12.46 1.38
CA LEU A 991 1.88 -13.61 0.54
C LEU A 991 3.01 -13.96 -0.45
N SER A 992 3.64 -12.97 -1.10
CA SER A 992 4.80 -13.15 -1.98
C SER A 992 5.98 -13.78 -1.22
N ASP A 993 6.28 -13.29 -0.02
CA ASP A 993 7.33 -13.85 0.84
C ASP A 993 7.00 -15.27 1.31
N HIS A 994 5.72 -15.57 1.62
CA HIS A 994 5.28 -16.92 1.97
C HIS A 994 5.37 -17.89 0.78
N GLU A 995 5.02 -17.45 -0.42
CA GLU A 995 5.12 -18.24 -1.65
C GLU A 995 6.58 -18.44 -2.08
N ARG A 996 7.46 -17.43 -1.94
CA ARG A 996 8.91 -17.58 -2.07
C ARG A 996 9.46 -18.60 -1.06
N LEU A 997 9.04 -18.54 0.21
CA LEU A 997 9.48 -19.49 1.24
C LEU A 997 9.01 -20.93 0.96
N LEU A 998 7.77 -21.10 0.47
CA LEU A 998 7.26 -22.39 0.00
C LEU A 998 8.10 -22.95 -1.16
N ASN A 999 8.40 -22.13 -2.17
CA ASN A 999 9.24 -22.52 -3.30
C ASN A 999 10.68 -22.89 -2.86
N VAL A 1000 11.23 -22.22 -1.84
CA VAL A 1000 12.53 -22.59 -1.24
C VAL A 1000 12.44 -23.94 -0.52
N HIS A 1001 11.39 -24.19 0.28
CA HIS A 1001 11.19 -25.47 0.95
C HIS A 1001 10.91 -26.63 -0.02
N GLU A 1002 10.20 -26.39 -1.12
CA GLU A 1002 9.93 -27.41 -2.14
C GLU A 1002 11.20 -27.72 -2.96
N ARG A 1003 12.02 -26.72 -3.30
CA ARG A 1003 13.38 -26.95 -3.83
C ARG A 1003 14.25 -27.76 -2.86
N GLN A 1004 14.28 -27.39 -1.58
CA GLN A 1004 15.03 -28.14 -0.56
C GLN A 1004 14.55 -29.59 -0.48
N ALA A 1005 13.24 -29.85 -0.52
CA ALA A 1005 12.71 -31.21 -0.53
C ALA A 1005 13.20 -32.02 -1.76
N GLN A 1006 13.21 -31.40 -2.95
CA GLN A 1006 13.72 -32.01 -4.18
C GLN A 1006 15.24 -32.26 -4.12
N GLU A 1007 16.04 -31.31 -3.61
CA GLU A 1007 17.49 -31.50 -3.43
C GLU A 1007 17.80 -32.61 -2.42
N TYR A 1008 17.00 -32.75 -1.37
CA TYR A 1008 17.11 -33.87 -0.45
C TYR A 1008 16.75 -35.21 -1.12
N GLU A 1009 15.64 -35.31 -1.88
CA GLU A 1009 15.33 -36.54 -2.65
C GLU A 1009 16.42 -36.87 -3.67
N GLN A 1010 17.00 -35.87 -4.34
CA GLN A 1010 18.15 -36.08 -5.24
C GLN A 1010 19.36 -36.64 -4.48
N LEU A 1011 19.78 -36.02 -3.37
CA LEU A 1011 20.90 -36.48 -2.55
C LEU A 1011 20.74 -37.93 -2.10
N ILE A 1012 19.54 -38.30 -1.63
CA ILE A 1012 19.27 -39.64 -1.14
C ILE A 1012 19.26 -40.65 -2.31
N SER A 1013 18.67 -40.30 -3.46
CA SER A 1013 18.73 -41.15 -4.66
C SER A 1013 20.17 -41.37 -5.17
N GLN A 1014 21.02 -40.35 -5.04
CA GLN A 1014 22.43 -40.41 -5.47
C GLN A 1014 23.30 -41.23 -4.51
N HIS A 1015 23.13 -41.10 -3.20
CA HIS A 1015 23.87 -41.91 -2.24
C HIS A 1015 23.44 -43.39 -2.32
N ALA A 1016 22.16 -43.68 -2.60
CA ALA A 1016 21.68 -45.03 -2.87
C ALA A 1016 22.36 -45.62 -4.13
N ALA A 1017 22.52 -44.82 -5.18
CA ALA A 1017 23.24 -45.21 -6.40
C ALA A 1017 24.77 -45.35 -6.17
N LEU A 1018 25.39 -44.49 -5.36
CA LEU A 1018 26.80 -44.58 -4.97
C LEU A 1018 27.07 -45.87 -4.18
N LYS A 1019 26.22 -46.26 -3.23
CA LYS A 1019 26.37 -47.59 -2.62
C LYS A 1019 26.10 -48.72 -3.62
N GLY A 1020 25.18 -48.55 -4.58
CA GLY A 1020 25.03 -49.49 -5.69
C GLY A 1020 26.39 -49.79 -6.36
N LYS A 1021 27.16 -48.74 -6.65
CA LYS A 1021 28.53 -48.83 -7.18
C LYS A 1021 29.52 -49.42 -6.17
N GLN A 1022 29.49 -49.02 -4.90
CA GLN A 1022 30.37 -49.59 -3.88
C GLN A 1022 30.17 -51.11 -3.72
N ARG A 1023 28.92 -51.60 -3.70
CA ARG A 1023 28.61 -53.04 -3.68
C ARG A 1023 29.15 -53.79 -4.89
N ALA A 1024 29.13 -53.16 -6.07
CA ALA A 1024 29.70 -53.73 -7.29
C ALA A 1024 31.23 -53.87 -7.18
N LEU A 1025 31.92 -52.79 -6.80
CA LEU A 1025 33.37 -52.80 -6.53
C LEU A 1025 33.75 -53.75 -5.38
N GLU A 1026 32.89 -53.91 -4.38
CA GLU A 1026 33.02 -54.91 -3.32
C GLU A 1026 32.99 -56.34 -3.86
N SER A 1027 32.13 -56.62 -4.85
CA SER A 1027 32.10 -57.91 -5.55
C SER A 1027 33.29 -58.11 -6.50
N GLU A 1028 33.71 -57.09 -7.27
CA GLU A 1028 34.84 -57.21 -8.20
C GLU A 1028 36.16 -57.46 -7.47
N GLN A 1029 36.44 -56.74 -6.38
CA GLN A 1029 37.64 -56.99 -5.57
C GLN A 1029 37.62 -58.38 -4.90
N ARG A 1030 36.42 -58.92 -4.57
CA ARG A 1030 36.29 -60.31 -4.07
C ARG A 1030 36.61 -61.32 -5.18
N THR A 1031 36.21 -61.08 -6.42
CA THR A 1031 36.58 -61.94 -7.56
C THR A 1031 38.04 -61.81 -7.99
N LEU A 1032 38.69 -60.65 -7.76
CA LEU A 1032 40.12 -60.43 -8.05
C LEU A 1032 41.06 -60.98 -6.95
N HIS A 1033 40.51 -61.45 -5.83
CA HIS A 1033 41.25 -62.12 -4.74
C HIS A 1033 40.98 -63.64 -4.70
N SER A 1034 40.39 -64.20 -5.77
CA SER A 1034 40.04 -65.63 -5.91
C SER A 1034 40.68 -66.27 -7.14
#